data_AF-A0AAV0T5E0-F1
#
_entry.id   AF-A0AAV0T5E0-F1
#
_cell.length_a   1.000
_cell.length_b   1.000
_cell.length_c   1.000
_cell.angle_alpha   90.00
_cell.angle_beta   90.00
_cell.angle_gamma   90.00
#
_symmetry.space_group_name_H-M   'P 1'
#
loop_
_entity.id
_entity.type
_entity.pdbx_description
1 polymer ?
#
loop_
_entity_poly.entity_id
_entity_poly.type
_entity_poly.pdbx_seq_one_letter_code
_entity_poly.pdbx_strand_id
1 'polypeptide(L)'
;MQRRELRPKRELLSLLQRLNDCVSISARRMYTQQMTSTEMLQRPLSDTRRRLPELCLFVDSLLPITSTTKNNSIVAPSSSLVRHAFRHPEAQWLSRSARQSGISALLCQQLVRLARQESHNGIQDHNTTIYWSAAALIMHVLLDALLSSCVQRLGQASDACRWRPLQLKPRFHAMTCFPVWSSLLPFAALIGIQFPDVFQQVLKEHRRSERKIHRVNCDFALVTGIWRLVEELDRGDKEKQRAVTDVMASLLRFASDRMLLCCKTVKDDKKPVDSHLDDQLLEKFFTGMQKFSFKSWQADEMLKQTLFGTLQEALALTACRAEIGAVPQRVVVFTTAGCMLVKDLAVDIVSMVTKQINDSDTLSGKVRHPLLAFLVGFCAHVDLVRLTSVLEVLKMLATLYKAVAPNAADPEHQRQRELVFYIVYVTLLRSESVDSLRQEVSSDAAAILELLKQFQMQLCSEIAYEDFQVAAPVHWMARVWKHWVFLSDEDVQSFVSETQENDTDTEQEFKKRVKMWQAWEALIAFKLPSFSRFPQMKTLVKPHLISLPLADLNDESGFFVRGRKRRRTEKSSTTDTNPEQQERSFDVLLLPDVMERVCSFMSAKRLCRMTLVCRDFAELSHRASLWRQLYFRIESSIGKKQSTVPSSPVECRHGDSYKHNWRQMYQERWTVLRRLRRMQRRTIEAGQSSGEAFSSNNRITTFVPQMCTYCGCNQVLKFASEQDLHDDQHKRFTCMEFSCQASFIGLHKFNQHMKEHATKSTVQSRTTCRLVCGYNGCKKSYLSAKRHYDGVQLMTSIDVDGR
;
A
#
# COMPACT_ATOMS: atom_id res chain seq x y z
N MET A 1 -6.02 3.62 -57.94
CA MET A 1 -6.16 3.35 -56.49
C MET A 1 -5.03 3.93 -55.63
N GLN A 2 -3.76 3.97 -56.07
CA GLN A 2 -2.63 4.55 -55.29
C GLN A 2 -2.78 6.02 -54.83
N ARG A 3 -3.55 6.87 -55.53
CA ARG A 3 -3.79 8.28 -55.11
C ARG A 3 -4.71 8.41 -53.89
N ARG A 4 -5.58 7.42 -53.58
CA ARG A 4 -6.50 7.46 -52.43
C ARG A 4 -5.83 7.06 -51.10
N GLU A 5 -4.77 6.23 -51.15
CA GLU A 5 -4.02 5.82 -49.94
C GLU A 5 -2.94 6.83 -49.52
N LEU A 6 -2.43 7.66 -50.45
CA LEU A 6 -1.39 8.66 -50.16
C LEU A 6 -1.93 9.97 -49.58
N ARG A 7 -3.21 10.29 -49.82
CA ARG A 7 -3.85 11.54 -49.37
C ARG A 7 -3.98 11.65 -47.84
N PRO A 8 -4.46 10.61 -47.12
CA PRO A 8 -4.52 10.63 -45.66
C PRO A 8 -3.14 10.80 -45.00
N LYS A 9 -2.09 10.23 -45.61
CA LYS A 9 -0.71 10.34 -45.12
C LYS A 9 -0.15 11.75 -45.27
N ARG A 10 -0.46 12.45 -46.38
CA ARG A 10 -0.05 13.86 -46.58
C ARG A 10 -0.79 14.82 -45.65
N GLU A 11 -2.10 14.64 -45.49
CA GLU A 11 -2.92 15.45 -44.57
C GLU A 11 -2.47 15.27 -43.11
N LEU A 12 -2.13 14.04 -42.72
CA LEU A 12 -1.57 13.74 -41.39
C LEU A 12 -0.22 14.42 -41.17
N LEU A 13 0.72 14.29 -42.13
CA LEU A 13 2.05 14.90 -42.02
C LEU A 13 1.97 16.44 -41.98
N SER A 14 1.06 17.03 -42.77
CA SER A 14 0.80 18.48 -42.74
C SER A 14 0.28 18.95 -41.37
N LEU A 15 -0.72 18.25 -40.81
CA LEU A 15 -1.27 18.57 -39.50
C LEU A 15 -0.24 18.38 -38.37
N LEU A 16 0.56 17.31 -38.45
CA LEU A 16 1.66 17.04 -37.53
C LEU A 16 2.73 18.13 -37.57
N GLN A 17 3.11 18.57 -38.77
CA GLN A 17 4.07 19.67 -38.94
C GLN A 17 3.53 20.95 -38.30
N ARG A 18 2.26 21.31 -38.58
CA ARG A 18 1.60 22.46 -37.95
C ARG A 18 1.56 22.37 -36.43
N LEU A 19 1.28 21.19 -35.87
CA LEU A 19 1.32 20.95 -34.42
C LEU A 19 2.71 21.20 -33.86
N ASN A 20 3.75 20.64 -34.48
CA ASN A 20 5.14 20.77 -34.04
C ASN A 20 5.66 22.21 -34.15
N ASP A 21 5.32 22.91 -35.23
CA ASP A 21 5.68 24.31 -35.44
C ASP A 21 5.02 25.20 -34.39
N CYS A 22 3.72 25.00 -34.15
CA CYS A 22 2.96 25.70 -33.12
C CYS A 22 3.60 25.53 -31.73
N VAL A 23 3.89 24.28 -31.34
CA VAL A 23 4.54 23.97 -30.05
C VAL A 23 5.91 24.63 -29.96
N SER A 24 6.70 24.58 -31.02
CA SER A 24 8.07 25.12 -31.06
C SER A 24 8.11 26.65 -31.02
N ILE A 25 7.22 27.32 -31.75
CA ILE A 25 7.10 28.79 -31.75
C ILE A 25 6.60 29.25 -30.38
N SER A 26 5.55 28.63 -29.85
CA SER A 26 5.00 28.97 -28.54
C SER A 26 6.04 28.79 -27.43
N ALA A 27 6.81 27.69 -27.47
CA ALA A 27 7.83 27.41 -26.47
C ALA A 27 8.97 28.44 -26.51
N ARG A 28 9.38 28.86 -27.70
CA ARG A 28 10.36 29.95 -27.88
C ARG A 28 9.83 31.27 -27.33
N ARG A 29 8.58 31.63 -27.61
CA ARG A 29 7.98 32.87 -27.08
C ARG A 29 7.87 32.86 -25.56
N MET A 30 7.41 31.76 -24.97
CA MET A 30 7.39 31.59 -23.51
C MET A 30 8.75 31.83 -22.88
N TYR A 31 9.82 31.29 -23.50
CA TYR A 31 11.19 31.45 -23.02
C TYR A 31 11.70 32.89 -23.20
N THR A 32 11.56 33.48 -24.39
CA THR A 32 12.02 34.85 -24.69
C THR A 32 11.31 35.89 -23.82
N GLN A 33 10.03 35.69 -23.54
CA GLN A 33 9.23 36.62 -22.74
C GLN A 33 9.32 36.35 -21.23
N GLN A 34 10.13 35.37 -20.80
CA GLN A 34 10.28 34.93 -19.40
C GLN A 34 8.96 34.68 -18.67
N MET A 35 7.94 34.23 -19.40
CA MET A 35 6.62 33.99 -18.81
C MET A 35 6.64 32.66 -18.06
N THR A 36 6.00 32.60 -16.89
CA THR A 36 5.80 31.33 -16.21
C THR A 36 4.52 30.66 -16.69
N SER A 37 4.54 29.32 -16.81
CA SER A 37 3.37 28.56 -17.23
C SER A 37 2.21 28.67 -16.25
N THR A 38 2.52 28.73 -14.94
CA THR A 38 1.53 28.90 -13.88
C THR A 38 0.77 30.23 -13.99
N GLU A 39 1.47 31.33 -14.28
CA GLU A 39 0.81 32.63 -14.54
C GLU A 39 -0.06 32.57 -15.79
N MET A 40 0.43 31.98 -16.87
CA MET A 40 -0.32 31.92 -18.13
C MET A 40 -1.57 31.04 -18.02
N LEU A 41 -1.53 29.97 -17.24
CA LEU A 41 -2.69 29.10 -16.98
C LEU A 41 -3.80 29.83 -16.19
N GLN A 42 -3.45 30.82 -15.37
CA GLN A 42 -4.43 31.60 -14.60
C GLN A 42 -5.04 32.76 -15.40
N ARG A 43 -4.48 33.11 -16.56
CA ARG A 43 -4.92 34.24 -17.37
C ARG A 43 -6.17 33.93 -18.22
N PRO A 44 -7.00 34.95 -18.52
CA PRO A 44 -8.14 34.81 -19.40
C PRO A 44 -7.71 34.46 -20.85
N LEU A 45 -8.65 33.90 -21.63
CA LEU A 45 -8.40 33.47 -23.01
C LEU A 45 -7.92 34.61 -23.93
N SER A 46 -8.43 35.83 -23.73
CA SER A 46 -8.03 37.03 -24.46
C SER A 46 -6.53 37.30 -24.32
N ASP A 47 -6.00 37.19 -23.11
CA ASP A 47 -4.58 37.40 -22.82
C ASP A 47 -3.72 36.27 -23.38
N THR A 48 -4.20 35.02 -23.29
CA THR A 48 -3.52 33.88 -23.92
C THR A 48 -3.44 34.07 -25.43
N ARG A 49 -4.53 34.49 -26.10
CA ARG A 49 -4.60 34.71 -27.54
C ARG A 49 -3.71 35.88 -27.98
N ARG A 50 -3.56 36.92 -27.15
CA ARG A 50 -2.63 38.04 -27.44
C ARG A 50 -1.16 37.62 -27.35
N ARG A 51 -0.81 36.78 -26.37
CA ARG A 51 0.60 36.39 -26.09
C ARG A 51 1.06 35.19 -26.90
N LEU A 52 0.17 34.21 -27.13
CA LEU A 52 0.40 32.96 -27.85
C LEU A 52 -0.66 32.75 -28.94
N PRO A 53 -0.80 33.67 -29.93
CA PRO A 53 -1.80 33.58 -30.99
C PRO A 53 -1.69 32.29 -31.81
N GLU A 54 -0.48 31.81 -32.09
CA GLU A 54 -0.24 30.57 -32.83
C GLU A 54 -0.86 29.34 -32.14
N LEU A 55 -0.86 29.32 -30.81
CA LEU A 55 -1.43 28.22 -30.02
C LEU A 55 -2.95 28.22 -30.13
N CYS A 56 -3.58 29.39 -29.91
CA CYS A 56 -5.02 29.54 -30.01
C CYS A 56 -5.50 29.26 -31.45
N LEU A 57 -4.86 29.85 -32.46
CA LEU A 57 -5.21 29.65 -33.87
C LEU A 57 -5.10 28.19 -34.30
N PHE A 58 -4.08 27.48 -33.81
CA PHE A 58 -3.96 26.05 -34.07
C PHE A 58 -5.13 25.28 -33.47
N VAL A 59 -5.45 25.50 -32.19
CA VAL A 59 -6.55 24.82 -31.48
C VAL A 59 -7.91 25.12 -32.12
N ASP A 60 -8.16 26.39 -32.44
CA ASP A 60 -9.40 26.83 -33.11
C ASP A 60 -9.57 26.14 -34.48
N SER A 61 -8.48 25.76 -35.15
CA SER A 61 -8.52 25.07 -36.45
C SER A 61 -8.76 23.54 -36.36
N LEU A 62 -8.81 22.96 -35.15
CA LEU A 62 -8.97 21.51 -34.96
C LEU A 62 -10.42 21.03 -35.07
N LEU A 63 -11.40 21.93 -34.95
CA LEU A 63 -12.82 21.61 -35.03
C LEU A 63 -13.55 22.53 -36.00
N PRO A 64 -14.62 22.06 -36.66
CA PRO A 64 -15.45 22.91 -37.50
C PRO A 64 -16.17 23.94 -36.61
N ILE A 65 -15.79 25.22 -36.74
CA ILE A 65 -16.53 26.32 -36.11
C ILE A 65 -17.82 26.49 -36.94
N THR A 66 -18.99 26.45 -36.28
CA THR A 66 -20.31 26.79 -36.85
C THR A 66 -20.44 28.30 -37.15
N SER A 67 -19.36 28.96 -37.57
CA SER A 67 -19.38 30.37 -37.94
C SER A 67 -19.95 30.52 -39.35
N THR A 68 -21.17 31.04 -39.41
CA THR A 68 -21.97 31.49 -40.56
C THR A 68 -21.35 32.66 -41.32
N THR A 69 -20.07 32.57 -41.69
CA THR A 69 -19.44 33.53 -42.61
C THR A 69 -18.93 32.81 -43.83
N LYS A 70 -19.78 32.83 -44.86
CA LYS A 70 -19.41 32.63 -46.27
C LYS A 70 -18.19 33.50 -46.56
N ASN A 71 -17.00 32.90 -46.60
CA ASN A 71 -15.92 33.17 -47.54
C ASN A 71 -14.66 32.43 -47.06
N ASN A 72 -14.26 31.44 -47.85
CA ASN A 72 -13.09 30.56 -47.67
C ASN A 72 -13.13 29.64 -46.43
N SER A 73 -14.00 28.62 -46.47
CA SER A 73 -14.01 27.57 -45.44
C SER A 73 -12.74 26.73 -45.48
N ILE A 74 -11.80 26.98 -44.58
CA ILE A 74 -10.79 26.00 -44.23
C ILE A 74 -11.55 24.78 -43.69
N VAL A 75 -11.59 23.69 -44.45
CA VAL A 75 -12.25 22.46 -44.04
C VAL A 75 -11.50 21.93 -42.82
N ALA A 76 -12.20 21.82 -41.69
CA ALA A 76 -11.63 21.29 -40.46
C ALA A 76 -11.16 19.83 -40.67
N PRO A 77 -10.04 19.41 -40.06
CA PRO A 77 -9.57 18.03 -40.15
C PRO A 77 -10.59 17.08 -39.49
N SER A 78 -10.65 15.83 -39.95
CA SER A 78 -11.48 14.81 -39.29
C SER A 78 -10.97 14.51 -37.86
N SER A 79 -11.87 14.20 -36.93
CA SER A 79 -11.50 13.89 -35.53
C SER A 79 -10.52 12.72 -35.45
N SER A 80 -10.65 11.74 -36.35
CA SER A 80 -9.69 10.64 -36.47
C SER A 80 -8.29 11.14 -36.89
N LEU A 81 -8.20 12.05 -37.87
CA LEU A 81 -6.93 12.62 -38.32
C LEU A 81 -6.24 13.41 -37.19
N VAL A 82 -7.01 14.20 -36.42
CA VAL A 82 -6.50 14.95 -35.26
C VAL A 82 -5.94 13.99 -34.21
N ARG A 83 -6.71 12.97 -33.80
CA ARG A 83 -6.23 11.94 -32.86
C ARG A 83 -4.94 11.26 -33.34
N HIS A 84 -4.86 10.93 -34.63
CA HIS A 84 -3.64 10.32 -35.22
C HIS A 84 -2.45 11.27 -35.18
N ALA A 85 -2.63 12.57 -35.44
CA ALA A 85 -1.55 13.56 -35.37
C ALA A 85 -0.99 13.70 -33.95
N PHE A 86 -1.86 13.80 -32.94
CA PHE A 86 -1.44 13.88 -31.53
C PHE A 86 -0.80 12.58 -31.01
N ARG A 87 -1.19 11.43 -31.57
CA ARG A 87 -0.63 10.10 -31.24
C ARG A 87 0.66 9.78 -32.01
N HIS A 88 1.00 10.56 -33.03
CA HIS A 88 2.15 10.27 -33.88
C HIS A 88 3.48 10.27 -33.08
N PRO A 89 4.39 9.32 -33.31
CA PRO A 89 5.69 9.26 -32.61
C PRO A 89 6.53 10.53 -32.65
N GLU A 90 6.44 11.28 -33.75
CA GLU A 90 7.18 12.53 -33.98
C GLU A 90 6.45 13.77 -33.43
N ALA A 91 5.29 13.61 -32.79
CA ALA A 91 4.54 14.73 -32.23
C ALA A 91 5.27 15.29 -30.99
N GLN A 92 5.66 16.56 -31.07
CA GLN A 92 6.53 17.21 -30.08
C GLN A 92 5.78 17.86 -28.92
N TRP A 93 4.44 17.84 -28.93
CA TRP A 93 3.61 18.46 -27.89
C TRP A 93 3.81 17.85 -26.50
N LEU A 94 4.34 16.62 -26.42
CA LEU A 94 4.80 15.96 -25.18
C LEU A 94 6.31 15.70 -25.18
N SER A 95 7.09 16.52 -25.88
CA SER A 95 8.56 16.50 -25.75
C SER A 95 8.98 16.99 -24.35
N ARG A 96 10.24 16.73 -23.97
CA ARG A 96 10.80 17.27 -22.72
C ARG A 96 10.76 18.80 -22.71
N SER A 97 11.12 19.43 -23.84
CA SER A 97 11.10 20.88 -24.01
C SER A 97 9.68 21.45 -23.86
N ALA A 98 8.68 20.88 -24.54
CA ALA A 98 7.29 21.34 -24.45
C ALA A 98 6.72 21.24 -23.02
N ARG A 99 7.08 20.19 -22.26
CA ARG A 99 6.68 20.05 -20.86
C ARG A 99 7.40 21.05 -19.95
N GLN A 100 8.70 21.23 -20.13
CA GLN A 100 9.51 22.12 -19.29
C GLN A 100 9.19 23.60 -19.52
N SER A 101 8.85 23.99 -20.76
CA SER A 101 8.35 25.34 -21.06
C SER A 101 6.90 25.55 -20.62
N GLY A 102 6.17 24.48 -20.30
CA GLY A 102 4.76 24.51 -19.92
C GLY A 102 3.79 24.65 -21.09
N ILE A 103 4.26 24.64 -22.34
CA ILE A 103 3.40 24.68 -23.53
C ILE A 103 2.47 23.48 -23.61
N SER A 104 2.91 22.29 -23.19
CA SER A 104 2.02 21.12 -23.12
C SER A 104 0.79 21.40 -22.27
N ALA A 105 0.98 22.04 -21.11
CA ALA A 105 -0.11 22.37 -20.19
C ALA A 105 -1.03 23.46 -20.78
N LEU A 106 -0.47 24.49 -21.40
CA LEU A 106 -1.24 25.56 -22.05
C LEU A 106 -2.05 25.03 -23.24
N LEU A 107 -1.47 24.14 -24.05
CA LEU A 107 -2.17 23.45 -25.14
C LEU A 107 -3.35 22.64 -24.59
N CYS A 108 -3.13 21.82 -23.55
CA CYS A 108 -4.20 21.07 -22.91
C CYS A 108 -5.29 21.98 -22.33
N GLN A 109 -4.93 23.12 -21.75
CA GLN A 109 -5.91 24.08 -21.27
C GLN A 109 -6.77 24.64 -22.41
N GLN A 110 -6.16 25.01 -23.55
CA GLN A 110 -6.92 25.50 -24.70
C GLN A 110 -7.82 24.41 -25.30
N LEU A 111 -7.34 23.17 -25.37
CA LEU A 111 -8.18 22.03 -25.76
C LEU A 111 -9.37 21.88 -24.80
N VAL A 112 -9.15 21.87 -23.48
CA VAL A 112 -10.25 21.76 -22.51
C VAL A 112 -11.25 22.92 -22.64
N ARG A 113 -10.78 24.15 -22.90
CA ARG A 113 -11.64 25.31 -23.17
C ARG A 113 -12.50 25.08 -24.42
N LEU A 114 -11.92 24.53 -25.48
CA LEU A 114 -12.64 24.20 -26.71
C LEU A 114 -13.74 23.15 -26.45
N ALA A 115 -13.47 22.11 -25.65
CA ALA A 115 -14.49 21.13 -25.26
C ALA A 115 -15.69 21.76 -24.54
N ARG A 116 -15.48 22.81 -23.75
CA ARG A 116 -16.55 23.52 -23.00
C ARG A 116 -17.40 24.42 -23.88
N GLN A 117 -16.86 24.92 -24.99
CA GLN A 117 -17.58 25.87 -25.85
C GLN A 117 -18.67 25.16 -26.67
N GLU A 118 -18.47 23.89 -27.03
CA GLU A 118 -19.46 23.08 -27.75
C GLU A 118 -20.69 22.75 -26.90
N SER A 119 -20.54 22.54 -25.58
CA SER A 119 -21.66 22.16 -24.70
C SER A 119 -22.74 23.24 -24.50
N HIS A 120 -22.46 24.49 -24.87
CA HIS A 120 -23.43 25.60 -24.75
C HIS A 120 -24.27 25.84 -26.01
N ASN A 121 -23.93 25.23 -27.14
CA ASN A 121 -24.66 25.37 -28.40
C ASN A 121 -25.50 24.10 -28.63
N GLY A 122 -26.63 23.99 -27.93
CA GLY A 122 -27.53 22.83 -27.94
C GLY A 122 -28.26 22.57 -29.26
N ILE A 123 -27.55 22.26 -30.33
CA ILE A 123 -28.13 21.73 -31.57
C ILE A 123 -27.55 20.34 -31.80
N GLN A 124 -28.34 19.33 -31.41
CA GLN A 124 -28.02 17.92 -31.58
C GLN A 124 -28.41 17.51 -33.01
N ASP A 125 -27.55 17.83 -33.98
CA ASP A 125 -27.72 17.32 -35.36
C ASP A 125 -27.38 15.83 -35.38
N HIS A 126 -28.40 14.98 -35.26
CA HIS A 126 -28.34 13.52 -35.22
C HIS A 126 -27.86 12.84 -36.52
N ASN A 127 -27.34 13.58 -37.50
CA ASN A 127 -27.14 13.08 -38.87
C ASN A 127 -25.68 12.92 -39.36
N THR A 128 -24.66 12.96 -38.50
CA THR A 128 -23.29 12.64 -38.96
C THR A 128 -22.57 11.63 -38.07
N THR A 129 -22.67 10.36 -38.45
CA THR A 129 -21.96 9.19 -37.91
C THR A 129 -20.42 9.22 -38.03
N ILE A 130 -19.81 10.36 -38.38
CA ILE A 130 -18.39 10.45 -38.78
C ILE A 130 -17.54 11.34 -37.85
N TYR A 131 -18.13 12.20 -37.03
CA TYR A 131 -17.38 13.16 -36.20
C TYR A 131 -17.61 12.94 -34.69
N TRP A 132 -16.53 12.79 -33.93
CA TRP A 132 -16.57 12.85 -32.46
C TRP A 132 -16.84 14.28 -32.00
N SER A 133 -17.61 14.45 -30.92
CA SER A 133 -17.70 15.73 -30.22
C SER A 133 -16.32 16.22 -29.78
N ALA A 134 -16.16 17.52 -29.58
CA ALA A 134 -14.95 18.16 -29.06
C ALA A 134 -14.49 17.47 -27.78
N ALA A 135 -15.42 17.26 -26.84
CA ALA A 135 -15.14 16.60 -25.57
C ALA A 135 -14.59 15.18 -25.78
N ALA A 136 -15.22 14.37 -26.64
CA ALA A 136 -14.78 13.01 -26.94
C ALA A 136 -13.40 12.97 -27.62
N LEU A 137 -13.17 13.84 -28.62
CA LEU A 137 -11.89 13.94 -29.31
C LEU A 137 -10.75 14.33 -28.35
N ILE A 138 -10.95 15.37 -27.54
CA ILE A 138 -9.92 15.86 -26.61
C ILE A 138 -9.62 14.81 -25.55
N MET A 139 -10.66 14.12 -25.08
CA MET A 139 -10.52 13.03 -24.13
C MET A 139 -9.76 11.84 -24.71
N HIS A 140 -10.00 11.47 -25.98
CA HIS A 140 -9.16 10.50 -26.68
C HIS A 140 -7.69 10.96 -26.77
N VAL A 141 -7.44 12.24 -27.08
CA VAL A 141 -6.07 12.78 -27.15
C VAL A 141 -5.36 12.67 -25.80
N LEU A 142 -6.04 13.00 -24.69
CA LEU A 142 -5.47 12.91 -23.34
C LEU A 142 -5.27 11.46 -22.90
N LEU A 143 -6.28 10.59 -23.08
CA LEU A 143 -6.22 9.20 -22.64
C LEU A 143 -5.29 8.34 -23.52
N ASP A 144 -5.18 8.61 -24.83
CA ASP A 144 -4.14 8.02 -25.68
C ASP A 144 -2.75 8.33 -25.12
N ALA A 145 -2.50 9.56 -24.67
CA ALA A 145 -1.21 9.96 -24.12
C ALA A 145 -0.90 9.34 -22.74
N LEU A 146 -1.93 9.13 -21.91
CA LEU A 146 -1.80 8.64 -20.53
C LEU A 146 -1.80 7.11 -20.43
N LEU A 147 -2.70 6.44 -21.15
CA LEU A 147 -2.96 5.00 -21.02
C LEU A 147 -2.14 4.14 -22.00
N SER A 148 -1.66 4.72 -23.10
CA SER A 148 -0.81 4.00 -24.06
C SER A 148 0.60 3.80 -23.52
N SER A 149 1.20 2.65 -23.83
CA SER A 149 2.59 2.39 -23.45
C SER A 149 3.54 3.35 -24.18
N CYS A 150 4.69 3.64 -23.58
CA CYS A 150 5.68 4.51 -24.21
C CYS A 150 6.23 3.93 -25.54
N VAL A 151 6.12 2.61 -25.79
CA VAL A 151 6.40 2.00 -27.11
C VAL A 151 5.34 2.41 -28.13
N GLN A 152 4.06 2.29 -27.77
CA GLN A 152 2.95 2.64 -28.67
C GLN A 152 2.94 4.14 -29.02
N ARG A 153 3.31 4.99 -28.06
CA ARG A 153 3.31 6.45 -28.24
C ARG A 153 4.52 6.97 -29.00
N LEU A 154 5.71 6.43 -28.76
CA LEU A 154 6.97 6.95 -29.32
C LEU A 154 7.52 6.11 -30.48
N GLY A 155 6.85 5.01 -30.86
CA GLY A 155 7.35 4.02 -31.83
C GLY A 155 8.51 3.18 -31.27
N GLN A 156 9.43 3.81 -30.55
CA GLN A 156 10.55 3.18 -29.85
C GLN A 156 10.56 3.64 -28.39
N ALA A 157 10.45 2.69 -27.44
CA ALA A 157 10.58 3.04 -26.03
C ALA A 157 12.04 3.22 -25.63
N SER A 158 12.28 4.24 -24.79
CA SER A 158 13.54 4.41 -24.06
C SER A 158 13.91 3.13 -23.31
N ASP A 159 15.21 2.86 -23.23
CA ASP A 159 15.77 1.80 -22.39
C ASP A 159 15.35 1.92 -20.92
N ALA A 160 15.05 3.13 -20.43
CA ALA A 160 14.52 3.33 -19.08
C ALA A 160 13.13 2.71 -18.85
N CYS A 161 12.35 2.55 -19.92
CA CYS A 161 11.05 1.87 -19.88
C CYS A 161 11.17 0.34 -20.00
N ARG A 162 12.38 -0.18 -20.23
CA ARG A 162 12.69 -1.61 -20.21
C ARG A 162 13.21 -1.98 -18.83
N TRP A 163 12.65 -3.03 -18.22
CA TRP A 163 13.26 -3.62 -17.04
C TRP A 163 14.49 -4.43 -17.45
N ARG A 164 15.59 -4.29 -16.71
CA ARG A 164 16.76 -5.16 -16.84
C ARG A 164 16.82 -6.01 -15.57
N PRO A 165 16.87 -7.36 -15.64
CA PRO A 165 16.84 -8.24 -14.47
C PRO A 165 17.89 -7.91 -13.40
N LEU A 166 19.07 -7.40 -13.82
CA LEU A 166 20.17 -7.00 -12.95
C LEU A 166 19.95 -5.65 -12.25
N GLN A 167 18.87 -4.93 -12.57
CA GLN A 167 18.63 -3.58 -12.08
C GLN A 167 17.74 -3.63 -10.83
N LEU A 168 18.34 -3.48 -9.65
CA LEU A 168 17.63 -3.51 -8.35
C LEU A 168 16.55 -2.42 -8.20
N LYS A 169 16.60 -1.32 -8.95
CA LYS A 169 15.63 -0.21 -8.87
C LYS A 169 15.28 0.37 -10.24
N PRO A 170 13.99 0.60 -10.54
CA PRO A 170 13.58 1.29 -11.76
C PRO A 170 14.20 2.70 -11.84
N ARG A 171 14.71 3.09 -13.01
CA ARG A 171 15.18 4.47 -13.27
C ARG A 171 13.97 5.37 -13.56
N PHE A 172 13.11 5.56 -12.57
CA PHE A 172 11.87 6.33 -12.71
C PHE A 172 12.11 7.76 -13.27
N HIS A 173 13.22 8.38 -12.89
CA HIS A 173 13.62 9.72 -13.36
C HIS A 173 13.96 9.78 -14.86
N ALA A 174 14.35 8.65 -15.46
CA ALA A 174 14.69 8.57 -16.89
C ALA A 174 13.48 8.14 -17.75
N MET A 175 12.36 7.77 -17.12
CA MET A 175 11.16 7.38 -17.83
C MET A 175 10.36 8.59 -18.30
N THR A 176 9.95 8.59 -19.57
CA THR A 176 9.14 9.68 -20.13
C THR A 176 7.69 9.63 -19.68
N CYS A 177 7.20 8.48 -19.23
CA CYS A 177 5.79 8.28 -18.91
C CYS A 177 5.37 9.03 -17.60
N PHE A 178 6.23 9.10 -16.57
CA PHE A 178 5.93 9.83 -15.32
C PHE A 178 5.77 11.36 -15.49
N PRO A 179 6.68 12.04 -16.21
CA PRO A 179 6.49 13.45 -16.54
C PRO A 179 5.23 13.71 -17.37
N VAL A 180 4.87 12.82 -18.30
CA VAL A 180 3.63 12.95 -19.09
C VAL A 180 2.41 12.90 -18.18
N TRP A 181 2.33 11.89 -17.30
CA TRP A 181 1.28 11.82 -16.28
C TRP A 181 1.19 13.12 -15.48
N SER A 182 2.33 13.61 -14.97
CA SER A 182 2.33 14.82 -14.15
C SER A 182 1.90 16.08 -14.91
N SER A 183 2.16 16.17 -16.21
CA SER A 183 1.73 17.31 -17.04
C SER A 183 0.27 17.27 -17.46
N LEU A 184 -0.29 16.07 -17.70
CA LEU A 184 -1.63 15.93 -18.26
C LEU A 184 -2.72 15.68 -17.21
N LEU A 185 -2.34 15.16 -16.05
CA LEU A 185 -3.27 14.73 -15.01
C LEU A 185 -4.28 15.80 -14.57
N PRO A 186 -3.90 17.08 -14.34
CA PRO A 186 -4.87 18.11 -13.97
C PRO A 186 -5.98 18.32 -15.02
N PHE A 187 -5.62 18.19 -16.30
CA PHE A 187 -6.55 18.38 -17.42
C PHE A 187 -7.44 17.15 -17.65
N ALA A 188 -6.87 15.95 -17.45
CA ALA A 188 -7.64 14.71 -17.49
C ALA A 188 -8.69 14.66 -16.36
N ALA A 189 -8.31 15.07 -15.15
CA ALA A 189 -9.24 15.20 -14.03
C ALA A 189 -10.34 16.23 -14.33
N LEU A 190 -9.95 17.40 -14.83
CA LEU A 190 -10.89 18.48 -15.17
C LEU A 190 -11.93 18.05 -16.22
N ILE A 191 -11.51 17.36 -17.27
CA ILE A 191 -12.43 16.83 -18.28
C ILE A 191 -13.28 15.68 -17.73
N GLY A 192 -12.71 14.80 -16.89
CA GLY A 192 -13.45 13.71 -16.26
C GLY A 192 -14.56 14.18 -15.31
N ILE A 193 -14.32 15.26 -14.56
CA ILE A 193 -15.33 15.90 -13.71
C ILE A 193 -16.45 16.54 -14.56
N GLN A 194 -16.08 17.17 -15.67
CA GLN A 194 -17.04 17.92 -16.48
C GLN A 194 -17.91 17.04 -17.38
N PHE A 195 -17.32 16.00 -17.96
CA PHE A 195 -17.93 15.11 -18.95
C PHE A 195 -17.79 13.63 -18.54
N PRO A 196 -18.35 13.20 -17.40
CA PRO A 196 -18.13 11.86 -16.85
C PRO A 196 -18.61 10.74 -17.78
N ASP A 197 -19.77 10.89 -18.43
CA ASP A 197 -20.33 9.87 -19.32
C ASP A 197 -19.45 9.64 -20.56
N VAL A 198 -18.98 10.73 -21.17
CA VAL A 198 -18.04 10.69 -22.29
C VAL A 198 -16.73 10.03 -21.85
N PHE A 199 -16.27 10.30 -20.62
CA PHE A 199 -15.08 9.68 -20.04
C PHE A 199 -15.19 8.17 -19.96
N GLN A 200 -16.30 7.66 -19.43
CA GLN A 200 -16.52 6.23 -19.37
C GLN A 200 -16.61 5.60 -20.76
N GLN A 201 -17.28 6.24 -21.71
CA GLN A 201 -17.39 5.74 -23.07
C GLN A 201 -16.01 5.59 -23.72
N VAL A 202 -15.20 6.66 -23.69
CA VAL A 202 -13.85 6.67 -24.25
C VAL A 202 -12.95 5.65 -23.56
N LEU A 203 -13.04 5.52 -22.23
CA LEU A 203 -12.26 4.54 -21.48
C LEU A 203 -12.61 3.09 -21.84
N LYS A 204 -13.90 2.80 -22.07
CA LYS A 204 -14.36 1.47 -22.55
C LYS A 204 -13.78 1.14 -23.93
N GLU A 205 -13.67 2.11 -24.83
CA GLU A 205 -13.03 1.90 -26.15
C GLU A 205 -11.52 1.61 -26.03
N HIS A 206 -10.85 2.31 -25.12
CA HIS A 206 -9.44 2.07 -24.80
C HIS A 206 -9.19 0.65 -24.28
N ARG A 207 -10.06 0.16 -23.41
CA ARG A 207 -10.03 -1.21 -22.87
C ARG A 207 -10.06 -2.26 -23.99
N ARG A 208 -10.82 -2.04 -25.07
CA ARG A 208 -10.95 -2.97 -26.21
C ARG A 208 -9.78 -2.92 -27.19
N SER A 209 -9.11 -1.77 -27.30
CA SER A 209 -8.13 -1.49 -28.36
C SER A 209 -6.68 -1.86 -28.01
N GLU A 210 -6.45 -2.49 -26.86
CA GLU A 210 -5.12 -2.63 -26.30
C GLU A 210 -4.29 -3.74 -26.98
N ARG A 211 -3.11 -3.36 -27.50
CA ARG A 211 -2.16 -4.30 -28.13
C ARG A 211 -1.22 -4.90 -27.08
N LYS A 212 -1.05 -6.24 -27.11
CA LYS A 212 -0.36 -7.14 -26.16
C LYS A 212 1.13 -6.87 -25.83
N ILE A 213 1.73 -5.76 -26.27
CA ILE A 213 3.16 -5.47 -26.00
C ILE A 213 3.27 -4.68 -24.70
N HIS A 214 3.41 -5.41 -23.59
CA HIS A 214 3.52 -4.86 -22.24
C HIS A 214 4.97 -4.55 -21.86
N ARG A 215 5.17 -3.45 -21.12
CA ARG A 215 6.46 -3.03 -20.58
C ARG A 215 6.22 -2.66 -19.12
N VAL A 216 6.70 -3.51 -18.22
CA VAL A 216 6.44 -3.44 -16.77
C VAL A 216 6.62 -2.05 -16.16
N ASN A 217 7.68 -1.32 -16.52
CA ASN A 217 7.90 0.02 -15.97
C ASN A 217 6.79 1.01 -16.39
N CYS A 218 6.29 0.92 -17.63
CA CYS A 218 5.17 1.75 -18.08
C CYS A 218 3.89 1.42 -17.31
N ASP A 219 3.67 0.14 -16.99
CA ASP A 219 2.52 -0.30 -16.19
C ASP A 219 2.61 0.23 -14.75
N PHE A 220 3.81 0.33 -14.17
CA PHE A 220 4.00 0.96 -12.86
C PHE A 220 3.65 2.45 -12.88
N ALA A 221 4.04 3.17 -13.95
CA ALA A 221 3.68 4.56 -14.15
C ALA A 221 2.17 4.74 -14.36
N LEU A 222 1.55 3.82 -15.12
CA LEU A 222 0.11 3.77 -15.35
C LEU A 222 -0.67 3.57 -14.06
N VAL A 223 -0.37 2.53 -13.28
CA VAL A 223 -1.04 2.26 -11.99
C VAL A 223 -0.88 3.44 -11.04
N THR A 224 0.32 4.00 -10.94
CA THR A 224 0.58 5.18 -10.11
C THR A 224 -0.20 6.41 -10.61
N GLY A 225 -0.28 6.59 -11.92
CA GLY A 225 -1.01 7.67 -12.57
C GLY A 225 -2.52 7.57 -12.38
N ILE A 226 -3.09 6.38 -12.52
CA ILE A 226 -4.52 6.10 -12.30
C ILE A 226 -4.90 6.42 -10.86
N TRP A 227 -4.15 5.95 -9.86
CA TRP A 227 -4.43 6.29 -8.46
C TRP A 227 -4.41 7.79 -8.22
N ARG A 228 -3.43 8.52 -8.78
CA ARG A 228 -3.39 9.98 -8.66
C ARG A 228 -4.57 10.66 -9.38
N LEU A 229 -5.01 10.12 -10.51
CA LEU A 229 -6.17 10.65 -11.23
C LEU A 229 -7.45 10.43 -10.42
N VAL A 230 -7.64 9.25 -9.84
CA VAL A 230 -8.74 8.94 -8.92
C VAL A 230 -8.73 9.89 -7.72
N GLU A 231 -7.56 10.15 -7.13
CA GLU A 231 -7.42 11.13 -6.03
C GLU A 231 -7.79 12.57 -6.45
N GLU A 232 -7.49 13.01 -7.67
CA GLU A 232 -7.90 14.35 -8.13
C GLU A 232 -9.39 14.41 -8.53
N LEU A 233 -9.96 13.31 -9.02
CA LEU A 233 -11.39 13.22 -9.30
C LEU A 233 -12.22 13.27 -8.01
N ASP A 234 -11.76 12.58 -6.96
CA ASP A 234 -12.39 12.57 -5.62
C ASP A 234 -12.40 13.96 -4.95
N ARG A 235 -11.39 14.81 -5.24
CA ARG A 235 -11.35 16.22 -4.80
C ARG A 235 -12.30 17.14 -5.58
N GLY A 236 -12.93 16.62 -6.63
CA GLY A 236 -13.73 17.38 -7.58
C GLY A 236 -15.07 17.89 -7.02
N ASP A 237 -15.90 18.37 -7.93
CA ASP A 237 -17.20 18.99 -7.62
C ASP A 237 -18.19 18.00 -6.99
N LYS A 238 -18.79 18.38 -5.86
CA LYS A 238 -19.73 17.55 -5.10
C LYS A 238 -21.09 17.40 -5.80
N GLU A 239 -21.44 18.29 -6.73
CA GLU A 239 -22.73 18.21 -7.42
C GLU A 239 -22.83 17.03 -8.40
N LYS A 240 -21.71 16.65 -9.04
CA LYS A 240 -21.64 15.53 -9.99
C LYS A 240 -21.09 14.24 -9.39
N GLN A 241 -21.10 14.14 -8.07
CA GLN A 241 -20.33 13.14 -7.32
C GLN A 241 -20.59 11.70 -7.79
N ARG A 242 -21.85 11.30 -8.02
CA ARG A 242 -22.19 9.93 -8.45
C ARG A 242 -21.56 9.55 -9.80
N ALA A 243 -21.72 10.40 -10.82
CA ALA A 243 -21.19 10.13 -12.16
C ALA A 243 -19.64 10.14 -12.17
N VAL A 244 -19.03 10.95 -11.32
CA VAL A 244 -17.57 10.97 -11.13
C VAL A 244 -17.09 9.71 -10.40
N THR A 245 -17.83 9.22 -9.41
CA THR A 245 -17.53 7.94 -8.74
C THR A 245 -17.56 6.77 -9.73
N ASP A 246 -18.50 6.75 -10.67
CA ASP A 246 -18.57 5.73 -11.73
C ASP A 246 -17.36 5.81 -12.69
N VAL A 247 -16.84 7.02 -12.96
CA VAL A 247 -15.59 7.22 -13.71
C VAL A 247 -14.39 6.67 -12.92
N MET A 248 -14.32 6.94 -11.62
CA MET A 248 -13.26 6.43 -10.74
C MET A 248 -13.28 4.91 -10.69
N ALA A 249 -14.45 4.29 -10.52
CA ALA A 249 -14.64 2.84 -10.57
C ALA A 249 -14.19 2.27 -11.93
N SER A 250 -14.54 2.92 -13.04
CA SER A 250 -14.12 2.49 -14.38
C SER A 250 -12.61 2.56 -14.59
N LEU A 251 -11.93 3.59 -14.06
CA LEU A 251 -10.47 3.72 -14.08
C LEU A 251 -9.78 2.64 -13.25
N LEU A 252 -10.31 2.36 -12.06
CA LEU A 252 -9.79 1.31 -11.19
C LEU A 252 -10.05 -0.09 -11.76
N ARG A 253 -11.17 -0.31 -12.43
CA ARG A 253 -11.44 -1.53 -13.20
C ARG A 253 -10.40 -1.68 -14.32
N PHE A 254 -10.14 -0.63 -15.08
CA PHE A 254 -9.10 -0.64 -16.12
C PHE A 254 -7.71 -1.00 -15.57
N ALA A 255 -7.34 -0.47 -14.40
CA ALA A 255 -6.10 -0.83 -13.72
C ALA A 255 -6.12 -2.29 -13.22
N SER A 256 -7.23 -2.75 -12.67
CA SER A 256 -7.40 -4.11 -12.14
C SER A 256 -7.36 -5.15 -13.27
N ASP A 257 -7.98 -4.86 -14.41
CA ASP A 257 -7.89 -5.67 -15.62
C ASP A 257 -6.45 -5.83 -16.11
N ARG A 258 -5.67 -4.75 -16.10
CA ARG A 258 -4.24 -4.82 -16.42
C ARG A 258 -3.50 -5.74 -15.44
N MET A 259 -3.91 -5.74 -14.17
CA MET A 259 -3.32 -6.60 -13.16
C MET A 259 -3.80 -8.05 -13.26
N LEU A 260 -4.99 -8.35 -13.77
CA LEU A 260 -5.58 -9.70 -13.78
C LEU A 260 -5.63 -10.38 -15.15
N LEU A 261 -5.91 -9.63 -16.22
CA LEU A 261 -6.21 -10.15 -17.57
C LEU A 261 -5.01 -10.12 -18.53
N CYS A 262 -3.88 -9.51 -18.15
CA CYS A 262 -2.59 -9.61 -18.86
C CYS A 262 -1.93 -10.99 -18.72
N CYS A 263 -2.71 -12.06 -18.59
CA CYS A 263 -2.27 -13.44 -18.61
C CYS A 263 -1.63 -13.75 -19.97
N LYS A 264 -0.31 -13.64 -20.04
CA LYS A 264 0.47 -14.22 -21.12
C LYS A 264 0.17 -15.71 -21.17
N THR A 265 0.06 -16.24 -22.38
CA THR A 265 -0.07 -17.69 -22.63
C THR A 265 1.06 -18.44 -21.93
N VAL A 266 0.73 -19.57 -21.31
CA VAL A 266 1.50 -20.58 -20.55
C VAL A 266 2.99 -20.80 -20.95
N LYS A 267 3.43 -20.35 -22.13
CA LYS A 267 4.83 -20.44 -22.59
C LYS A 267 5.83 -19.53 -21.85
N ASP A 268 5.39 -18.50 -21.11
CA ASP A 268 6.28 -17.57 -20.38
C ASP A 268 6.51 -17.91 -18.89
N ASP A 269 5.88 -18.98 -18.37
CA ASP A 269 5.98 -19.43 -16.96
C ASP A 269 7.39 -19.88 -16.52
N LYS A 270 8.37 -19.90 -17.43
CA LYS A 270 9.75 -20.33 -17.16
C LYS A 270 10.69 -19.20 -16.73
N LYS A 271 10.26 -17.92 -16.71
CA LYS A 271 11.15 -16.80 -16.35
C LYS A 271 10.85 -16.26 -14.95
N PRO A 272 11.69 -16.55 -13.92
CA PRO A 272 11.50 -16.07 -12.54
C PRO A 272 11.59 -14.54 -12.41
N VAL A 273 12.07 -13.83 -13.44
CA VAL A 273 12.17 -12.37 -13.45
C VAL A 273 10.81 -11.70 -13.62
N ASP A 274 9.89 -12.33 -14.36
CA ASP A 274 8.57 -11.74 -14.64
C ASP A 274 7.67 -11.78 -13.37
N SER A 275 7.81 -12.80 -12.51
CA SER A 275 6.99 -12.93 -11.29
C SER A 275 7.31 -11.89 -10.21
N HIS A 276 8.58 -11.52 -10.03
CA HIS A 276 8.97 -10.45 -9.09
C HIS A 276 8.40 -9.08 -9.49
N LEU A 277 8.22 -8.84 -10.79
CA LEU A 277 7.69 -7.58 -11.30
C LEU A 277 6.18 -7.47 -11.09
N ASP A 278 5.49 -8.59 -11.26
CA ASP A 278 4.07 -8.69 -10.98
C ASP A 278 3.78 -8.47 -9.49
N ASP A 279 4.64 -9.00 -8.61
CA ASP A 279 4.59 -8.76 -7.17
C ASP A 279 4.71 -7.26 -6.82
N GLN A 280 5.68 -6.55 -7.39
CA GLN A 280 5.84 -5.10 -7.18
C GLN A 280 4.68 -4.28 -7.73
N LEU A 281 4.09 -4.69 -8.86
CA LEU A 281 2.93 -4.02 -9.44
C LEU A 281 1.69 -4.22 -8.57
N LEU A 282 1.45 -5.44 -8.08
CA LEU A 282 0.38 -5.74 -7.14
C LEU A 282 0.57 -4.96 -5.83
N GLU A 283 1.78 -5.01 -5.23
CA GLU A 283 2.10 -4.24 -4.02
C GLU A 283 1.80 -2.75 -4.24
N LYS A 284 2.19 -2.21 -5.38
CA LYS A 284 1.95 -0.80 -5.72
C LYS A 284 0.47 -0.48 -5.87
N PHE A 285 -0.29 -1.36 -6.51
CA PHE A 285 -1.74 -1.22 -6.67
C PHE A 285 -2.44 -1.22 -5.29
N PHE A 286 -2.17 -2.22 -4.46
CA PHE A 286 -2.77 -2.37 -3.13
C PHE A 286 -2.34 -1.26 -2.16
N THR A 287 -1.09 -0.80 -2.24
CA THR A 287 -0.63 0.39 -1.49
C THR A 287 -1.38 1.67 -1.92
N GLY A 288 -1.69 1.80 -3.21
CA GLY A 288 -2.51 2.91 -3.72
C GLY A 288 -3.93 2.85 -3.17
N MET A 289 -4.54 1.67 -3.20
CA MET A 289 -5.88 1.42 -2.66
C MET A 289 -5.97 1.73 -1.17
N GLN A 290 -5.03 1.21 -0.38
CA GLN A 290 -4.99 1.47 1.05
C GLN A 290 -4.86 2.97 1.36
N LYS A 291 -4.05 3.71 0.60
CA LYS A 291 -3.93 5.17 0.78
C LYS A 291 -5.19 5.91 0.38
N PHE A 292 -5.91 5.41 -0.61
CA PHE A 292 -7.16 6.01 -1.07
C PHE A 292 -8.29 5.74 -0.08
N SER A 293 -8.39 4.52 0.47
CA SER A 293 -9.41 4.18 1.46
C SER A 293 -9.33 5.03 2.73
N PHE A 294 -8.12 5.42 3.15
CA PHE A 294 -7.95 6.36 4.27
C PHE A 294 -8.30 7.82 3.94
N LYS A 295 -8.45 8.19 2.66
CA LYS A 295 -8.69 9.58 2.24
C LYS A 295 -10.12 9.85 1.85
N SER A 296 -10.79 8.88 1.21
CA SER A 296 -12.14 9.04 0.68
C SER A 296 -13.12 8.20 1.47
N TRP A 297 -14.17 8.84 1.99
CA TRP A 297 -15.23 8.17 2.74
C TRP A 297 -16.09 7.24 1.86
N GLN A 298 -16.10 7.43 0.53
CA GLN A 298 -16.82 6.58 -0.42
C GLN A 298 -15.97 5.41 -0.93
N ALA A 299 -14.72 5.32 -0.48
CA ALA A 299 -13.78 4.36 -1.04
C ALA A 299 -14.25 2.92 -0.88
N ASP A 300 -14.82 2.55 0.27
CA ASP A 300 -15.18 1.16 0.56
C ASP A 300 -16.19 0.61 -0.48
N GLU A 301 -17.34 1.27 -0.65
CA GLU A 301 -18.37 0.84 -1.60
C GLU A 301 -17.86 0.83 -3.05
N MET A 302 -17.17 1.89 -3.48
CA MET A 302 -16.64 1.99 -4.84
C MET A 302 -15.57 0.91 -5.11
N LEU A 303 -14.65 0.70 -4.18
CA LEU A 303 -13.61 -0.32 -4.30
C LEU A 303 -14.22 -1.72 -4.30
N LYS A 304 -15.22 -1.97 -3.43
CA LYS A 304 -15.97 -3.21 -3.38
C LYS A 304 -16.61 -3.55 -4.72
N GLN A 305 -17.41 -2.65 -5.27
CA GLN A 305 -18.04 -2.85 -6.59
C GLN A 305 -17.00 -3.07 -7.70
N THR A 306 -15.89 -2.33 -7.66
CA THR A 306 -14.84 -2.43 -8.68
C THR A 306 -14.09 -3.75 -8.61
N LEU A 307 -13.58 -4.13 -7.44
CA LEU A 307 -12.82 -5.36 -7.25
C LEU A 307 -13.72 -6.58 -7.48
N PHE A 308 -14.94 -6.57 -6.95
CA PHE A 308 -15.92 -7.63 -7.16
C PHE A 308 -16.21 -7.84 -8.64
N GLY A 309 -16.56 -6.77 -9.37
CA GLY A 309 -16.84 -6.85 -10.80
C GLY A 309 -15.64 -7.30 -11.65
N THR A 310 -14.42 -6.91 -11.26
CA THR A 310 -13.21 -7.34 -11.98
C THR A 310 -12.89 -8.82 -11.70
N LEU A 311 -13.04 -9.27 -10.45
CA LEU A 311 -12.84 -10.66 -10.07
C LEU A 311 -13.87 -11.57 -10.72
N GLN A 312 -15.12 -11.14 -10.80
CA GLN A 312 -16.17 -11.87 -11.50
C GLN A 312 -15.81 -12.11 -12.97
N GLU A 313 -15.35 -11.08 -13.69
CA GLU A 313 -14.90 -11.21 -15.09
C GLU A 313 -13.65 -12.09 -15.22
N ALA A 314 -12.68 -11.94 -14.32
CA ALA A 314 -11.43 -12.73 -14.36
C ALA A 314 -11.68 -14.23 -14.11
N LEU A 315 -12.57 -14.55 -13.17
CA LEU A 315 -12.98 -15.92 -12.89
C LEU A 315 -13.80 -16.51 -14.05
N ALA A 316 -14.75 -15.75 -14.61
CA ALA A 316 -15.51 -16.18 -15.78
C ALA A 316 -14.62 -16.49 -17.00
N LEU A 317 -13.61 -15.65 -17.27
CA LEU A 317 -12.64 -15.88 -18.35
C LEU A 317 -11.74 -17.10 -18.12
N THR A 318 -11.39 -17.37 -16.86
CA THR A 318 -10.64 -18.57 -16.47
C THR A 318 -11.48 -19.82 -16.70
N ALA A 319 -12.76 -19.75 -16.33
CA ALA A 319 -13.76 -20.80 -16.52
C ALA A 319 -13.91 -21.17 -18.01
N CYS A 320 -13.91 -20.19 -18.93
CA CYS A 320 -13.98 -20.43 -20.37
C CYS A 320 -12.69 -21.04 -20.98
N ARG A 321 -11.53 -20.88 -20.33
CA ARG A 321 -10.23 -21.41 -20.81
C ARG A 321 -9.97 -22.78 -20.19
N ALA A 322 -10.78 -23.76 -20.57
CA ALA A 322 -10.79 -25.13 -20.06
C ALA A 322 -9.45 -25.93 -20.19
N GLU A 323 -8.40 -25.35 -20.78
CA GLU A 323 -7.07 -25.97 -20.91
C GLU A 323 -6.19 -25.78 -19.65
N ILE A 324 -6.49 -24.78 -18.81
CA ILE A 324 -5.71 -24.47 -17.60
C ILE A 324 -6.48 -25.02 -16.41
N GLY A 325 -6.17 -26.26 -16.00
CA GLY A 325 -6.87 -26.96 -14.91
C GLY A 325 -6.82 -26.30 -13.52
N ALA A 326 -6.25 -25.10 -13.38
CA ALA A 326 -6.16 -24.36 -12.12
C ALA A 326 -6.32 -22.85 -12.35
N VAL A 327 -6.87 -22.15 -11.35
CA VAL A 327 -7.00 -20.68 -11.40
C VAL A 327 -5.61 -20.03 -11.34
N PRO A 328 -5.32 -19.00 -12.16
CA PRO A 328 -4.02 -18.34 -12.15
C PRO A 328 -3.63 -17.80 -10.77
N GLN A 329 -2.39 -18.04 -10.33
CA GLN A 329 -1.87 -17.61 -9.01
C GLN A 329 -2.06 -16.10 -8.76
N ARG A 330 -1.95 -15.29 -9.81
CA ARG A 330 -2.15 -13.84 -9.76
C ARG A 330 -3.57 -13.45 -9.33
N VAL A 331 -4.59 -14.19 -9.80
CA VAL A 331 -5.99 -14.00 -9.36
C VAL A 331 -6.11 -14.35 -7.89
N VAL A 332 -5.54 -15.49 -7.46
CA VAL A 332 -5.51 -15.94 -6.05
C VAL A 332 -4.90 -14.87 -5.12
N VAL A 333 -3.73 -14.34 -5.50
CA VAL A 333 -3.04 -13.28 -4.73
C VAL A 333 -3.88 -12.00 -4.67
N PHE A 334 -4.43 -11.58 -5.82
CA PHE A 334 -5.24 -10.37 -5.91
C PHE A 334 -6.53 -10.50 -5.08
N THR A 335 -7.21 -11.64 -5.14
CA THR A 335 -8.41 -11.93 -4.34
C THR A 335 -8.09 -11.82 -2.86
N THR A 336 -7.04 -12.50 -2.39
CA THR A 336 -6.67 -12.51 -0.96
C THR A 336 -6.35 -11.10 -0.46
N ALA A 337 -5.52 -10.36 -1.21
CA ALA A 337 -5.14 -9.00 -0.83
C ALA A 337 -6.30 -7.99 -0.94
N GLY A 338 -7.22 -8.18 -1.89
CA GLY A 338 -8.45 -7.40 -1.98
C GLY A 338 -9.34 -7.59 -0.75
N CYS A 339 -9.54 -8.85 -0.32
CA CYS A 339 -10.38 -9.17 0.84
C CYS A 339 -9.82 -8.59 2.15
N MET A 340 -8.50 -8.38 2.25
CA MET A 340 -7.90 -7.74 3.42
C MET A 340 -8.24 -6.26 3.54
N LEU A 341 -8.51 -5.60 2.42
CA LEU A 341 -8.60 -4.13 2.34
C LEU A 341 -10.03 -3.63 2.13
N VAL A 342 -10.95 -4.49 1.71
CA VAL A 342 -12.34 -4.14 1.43
C VAL A 342 -13.25 -5.03 2.26
N LYS A 343 -14.13 -4.38 3.03
CA LYS A 343 -15.02 -5.07 3.95
C LYS A 343 -16.04 -5.91 3.19
N ASP A 344 -16.34 -7.09 3.75
CA ASP A 344 -17.33 -8.06 3.23
C ASP A 344 -17.07 -8.61 1.82
N LEU A 345 -15.97 -8.22 1.14
CA LEU A 345 -15.64 -8.72 -0.20
C LEU A 345 -15.48 -10.24 -0.25
N ALA A 346 -14.95 -10.85 0.81
CA ALA A 346 -14.81 -12.31 0.90
C ALA A 346 -16.17 -13.03 0.87
N VAL A 347 -17.17 -12.50 1.57
CA VAL A 347 -18.53 -13.04 1.61
C VAL A 347 -19.17 -12.96 0.23
N ASP A 348 -19.05 -11.81 -0.42
CA ASP A 348 -19.61 -11.61 -1.76
C ASP A 348 -18.96 -12.51 -2.80
N ILE A 349 -17.64 -12.72 -2.73
CA ILE A 349 -16.93 -13.65 -3.62
C ILE A 349 -17.44 -15.08 -3.42
N VAL A 350 -17.61 -15.53 -2.16
CA VAL A 350 -18.18 -16.85 -1.87
C VAL A 350 -19.58 -16.96 -2.47
N SER A 351 -20.46 -15.99 -2.20
CA SER A 351 -21.82 -15.98 -2.76
C SER A 351 -21.83 -16.00 -4.29
N MET A 352 -20.95 -15.24 -4.93
CA MET A 352 -20.85 -15.13 -6.38
C MET A 352 -20.38 -16.44 -7.02
N VAL A 353 -19.32 -17.06 -6.48
CA VAL A 353 -18.79 -18.31 -7.01
C VAL A 353 -19.74 -19.47 -6.74
N THR A 354 -20.36 -19.53 -5.55
CA THR A 354 -21.40 -20.53 -5.23
C THR A 354 -22.59 -20.41 -6.18
N LYS A 355 -23.09 -19.19 -6.41
CA LYS A 355 -24.17 -18.96 -7.37
C LYS A 355 -23.77 -19.39 -8.78
N GLN A 356 -22.56 -19.04 -9.23
CA GLN A 356 -22.06 -19.51 -10.52
C GLN A 356 -22.02 -21.03 -10.60
N ILE A 357 -21.54 -21.74 -9.57
CA ILE A 357 -21.49 -23.21 -9.54
C ILE A 357 -22.89 -23.85 -9.56
N ASN A 358 -23.89 -23.21 -8.94
CA ASN A 358 -25.27 -23.72 -8.86
C ASN A 358 -26.10 -23.40 -10.11
N ASP A 359 -25.96 -22.20 -10.69
CA ASP A 359 -26.66 -21.78 -11.92
C ASP A 359 -26.14 -22.54 -13.18
N SER A 360 -25.09 -23.35 -13.01
CA SER A 360 -24.31 -24.03 -14.05
C SER A 360 -24.91 -25.34 -14.59
N ASP A 361 -26.23 -25.53 -14.63
CA ASP A 361 -26.84 -26.76 -15.21
C ASP A 361 -26.47 -26.97 -16.71
N THR A 362 -25.93 -25.93 -17.36
CA THR A 362 -25.48 -25.92 -18.76
C THR A 362 -23.96 -25.91 -18.97
N LEU A 363 -23.15 -25.80 -17.90
CA LEU A 363 -21.69 -25.73 -18.03
C LEU A 363 -21.07 -27.13 -17.99
N SER A 364 -20.28 -27.45 -19.01
CA SER A 364 -19.42 -28.64 -19.07
C SER A 364 -18.65 -28.84 -17.76
N GLY A 365 -18.57 -30.08 -17.25
CA GLY A 365 -17.86 -30.41 -16.01
C GLY A 365 -16.41 -29.89 -15.95
N LYS A 366 -15.79 -29.63 -17.11
CA LYS A 366 -14.46 -29.01 -17.23
C LYS A 366 -14.38 -27.57 -16.70
N VAL A 367 -15.50 -26.84 -16.68
CA VAL A 367 -15.57 -25.43 -16.23
C VAL A 367 -15.89 -25.32 -14.74
N ARG A 368 -16.67 -26.28 -14.22
CA ARG A 368 -17.09 -26.34 -12.82
C ARG A 368 -15.93 -26.68 -11.88
N HIS A 369 -15.01 -27.53 -12.32
CA HIS A 369 -13.92 -28.04 -11.48
C HIS A 369 -12.91 -26.96 -11.03
N PRO A 370 -12.42 -26.03 -11.89
CA PRO A 370 -11.51 -24.97 -11.44
C PRO A 370 -12.15 -23.97 -10.47
N LEU A 371 -13.44 -23.65 -10.66
CA LEU A 371 -14.18 -22.75 -9.76
C LEU A 371 -14.44 -23.41 -8.40
N LEU A 372 -14.75 -24.71 -8.40
CA LEU A 372 -14.90 -25.48 -7.16
C LEU A 372 -13.59 -25.54 -6.38
N ALA A 373 -12.49 -25.90 -7.03
CA ALA A 373 -11.16 -25.95 -6.40
C ALA A 373 -10.69 -24.56 -5.90
N PHE A 374 -11.08 -23.49 -6.60
CA PHE A 374 -10.88 -22.12 -6.14
C PHE A 374 -11.67 -21.81 -4.87
N LEU A 375 -12.97 -22.12 -4.86
CA LEU A 375 -13.87 -21.87 -3.72
C LEU A 375 -13.46 -22.67 -2.47
N VAL A 376 -13.14 -23.96 -2.66
CA VAL A 376 -12.63 -24.86 -1.61
C VAL A 376 -11.34 -24.30 -1.04
N GLY A 377 -10.36 -23.93 -1.88
CA GLY A 377 -9.11 -23.35 -1.43
C GLY A 377 -9.29 -22.02 -0.72
N PHE A 378 -10.19 -21.16 -1.22
CA PHE A 378 -10.49 -19.86 -0.60
C PHE A 378 -11.09 -20.04 0.80
N CYS A 379 -12.07 -20.94 0.95
CA CYS A 379 -12.69 -21.24 2.24
C CYS A 379 -11.73 -21.96 3.19
N ALA A 380 -10.83 -22.82 2.70
CA ALA A 380 -9.88 -23.55 3.54
C ALA A 380 -8.72 -22.67 4.02
N HIS A 381 -8.16 -21.82 3.15
CA HIS A 381 -6.89 -21.15 3.42
C HIS A 381 -6.98 -19.66 3.75
N VAL A 382 -8.09 -18.97 3.46
CA VAL A 382 -8.19 -17.52 3.68
C VAL A 382 -9.01 -17.22 4.93
N ASP A 383 -8.34 -16.85 6.03
CA ASP A 383 -8.97 -16.66 7.33
C ASP A 383 -10.08 -15.59 7.34
N LEU A 384 -10.02 -14.64 6.40
CA LEU A 384 -11.02 -13.58 6.20
C LEU A 384 -12.41 -14.09 5.77
N VAL A 385 -12.51 -15.32 5.27
CA VAL A 385 -13.80 -15.94 4.95
C VAL A 385 -14.49 -16.32 6.26
N ARG A 386 -15.63 -15.68 6.54
CA ARG A 386 -16.43 -15.93 7.75
C ARG A 386 -16.88 -17.38 7.81
N LEU A 387 -16.95 -17.93 9.02
CA LEU A 387 -17.37 -19.31 9.25
C LEU A 387 -18.80 -19.59 8.75
N THR A 388 -19.68 -18.59 8.75
CA THR A 388 -21.01 -18.69 8.13
C THR A 388 -20.94 -19.01 6.64
N SER A 389 -20.10 -18.28 5.89
CA SER A 389 -19.87 -18.54 4.47
C SER A 389 -19.18 -19.89 4.23
N VAL A 390 -18.29 -20.33 5.14
CA VAL A 390 -17.70 -21.67 5.08
C VAL A 390 -18.78 -22.75 5.22
N LEU A 391 -19.69 -22.61 6.19
CA LEU A 391 -20.80 -23.54 6.41
C LEU A 391 -21.77 -23.59 5.21
N GLU A 392 -22.06 -22.44 4.59
CA GLU A 392 -22.85 -22.39 3.35
C GLU A 392 -22.20 -23.19 2.21
N VAL A 393 -20.88 -23.07 2.04
CA VAL A 393 -20.13 -23.82 1.03
C VAL A 393 -20.11 -25.31 1.36
N LEU A 394 -19.90 -25.69 2.62
CA LEU A 394 -19.94 -27.09 3.06
C LEU A 394 -21.31 -27.72 2.83
N LYS A 395 -22.39 -27.00 3.12
CA LYS A 395 -23.76 -27.43 2.82
C LYS A 395 -24.00 -27.58 1.32
N MET A 396 -23.48 -26.66 0.50
CA MET A 396 -23.52 -26.79 -0.95
C MET A 396 -22.79 -28.05 -1.41
N LEU A 397 -21.59 -28.33 -0.90
CA LEU A 397 -20.83 -29.55 -1.24
C LEU A 397 -21.61 -30.83 -0.88
N ALA A 398 -22.23 -30.89 0.30
CA ALA A 398 -23.07 -32.02 0.72
C ALA A 398 -24.30 -32.20 -0.20
N THR A 399 -24.93 -31.09 -0.60
CA THR A 399 -26.05 -31.10 -1.55
C THR A 399 -25.60 -31.63 -2.92
N LEU A 400 -24.40 -31.24 -3.38
CA LEU A 400 -23.83 -31.75 -4.62
C LEU A 400 -23.49 -33.23 -4.55
N TYR A 401 -23.02 -33.71 -3.40
CA TYR A 401 -22.75 -35.14 -3.18
C TYR A 401 -24.04 -35.95 -3.31
N LYS A 402 -25.12 -35.52 -2.64
CA LYS A 402 -26.44 -36.17 -2.69
C LYS A 402 -27.07 -36.17 -4.08
N ALA A 403 -26.74 -35.20 -4.91
CA ALA A 403 -27.24 -35.11 -6.28
C ALA A 403 -26.58 -36.12 -7.25
N VAL A 404 -25.46 -36.76 -6.87
CA VAL A 404 -24.82 -37.80 -7.70
C VAL A 404 -25.57 -39.12 -7.53
N ALA A 405 -25.91 -39.78 -8.63
CA ALA A 405 -26.76 -40.97 -8.59
C ALA A 405 -26.04 -42.17 -7.94
N PRO A 406 -26.71 -42.94 -7.06
CA PRO A 406 -26.08 -44.03 -6.30
C PRO A 406 -25.67 -45.25 -7.13
N ASN A 407 -26.12 -45.38 -8.39
CA ASN A 407 -25.80 -46.49 -9.30
C ASN A 407 -24.93 -46.05 -10.50
N ALA A 408 -24.20 -44.94 -10.35
CA ALA A 408 -23.50 -44.33 -11.46
C ALA A 408 -22.16 -44.99 -11.80
N ALA A 409 -21.69 -44.83 -13.03
CA ALA A 409 -20.42 -45.38 -13.49
C ALA A 409 -19.23 -44.87 -12.64
N ASP A 410 -18.08 -45.59 -12.68
CA ASP A 410 -16.81 -45.22 -12.03
C ASP A 410 -16.46 -43.71 -11.97
N PRO A 411 -16.61 -42.91 -13.04
CA PRO A 411 -16.31 -41.48 -12.99
C PRO A 411 -17.21 -40.66 -12.04
N GLU A 412 -18.46 -41.09 -11.81
CA GLU A 412 -19.37 -40.42 -10.87
C GLU A 412 -19.07 -40.78 -9.41
N HIS A 413 -18.71 -42.04 -9.15
CA HIS A 413 -18.20 -42.46 -7.84
C HIS A 413 -16.91 -41.72 -7.47
N GLN A 414 -16.01 -41.51 -8.43
CA GLN A 414 -14.80 -40.72 -8.21
C GLN A 414 -15.13 -39.25 -7.86
N ARG A 415 -16.18 -38.69 -8.45
CA ARG A 415 -16.66 -37.34 -8.17
C ARG A 415 -17.30 -37.22 -6.79
N GLN A 416 -18.06 -38.22 -6.34
CA GLN A 416 -18.57 -38.27 -4.96
C GLN A 416 -17.41 -38.23 -3.95
N ARG A 417 -16.39 -39.07 -4.15
CA ARG A 417 -15.20 -39.11 -3.29
C ARG A 417 -14.42 -37.79 -3.31
N GLU A 418 -14.33 -37.12 -4.45
CA GLU A 418 -13.73 -35.78 -4.56
C GLU A 418 -14.48 -34.74 -3.70
N LEU A 419 -15.82 -34.75 -3.73
CA LEU A 419 -16.64 -33.85 -2.93
C LEU A 419 -16.46 -34.10 -1.43
N VAL A 420 -16.43 -35.36 -1.00
CA VAL A 420 -16.14 -35.72 0.40
C VAL A 420 -14.72 -35.28 0.77
N PHE A 421 -13.73 -35.50 -0.10
CA PHE A 421 -12.37 -35.00 0.11
C PHE A 421 -12.34 -33.48 0.34
N TYR A 422 -13.07 -32.69 -0.46
CA TYR A 422 -13.15 -31.23 -0.25
C TYR A 422 -13.85 -30.82 1.04
N ILE A 423 -14.92 -31.52 1.45
CA ILE A 423 -15.58 -31.30 2.74
C ILE A 423 -14.58 -31.52 3.88
N VAL A 424 -13.87 -32.64 3.86
CA VAL A 424 -12.86 -33.01 4.86
C VAL A 424 -11.70 -32.01 4.85
N TYR A 425 -11.26 -31.58 3.67
CA TYR A 425 -10.18 -30.62 3.53
C TYR A 425 -10.51 -29.27 4.18
N VAL A 426 -11.67 -28.69 3.85
CA VAL A 426 -12.08 -27.38 4.40
C VAL A 426 -12.29 -27.47 5.91
N THR A 427 -12.99 -28.51 6.39
CA THR A 427 -13.25 -28.70 7.82
C THR A 427 -11.95 -28.88 8.59
N LEU A 428 -11.04 -29.72 8.12
CA LEU A 428 -9.73 -29.93 8.74
C LEU A 428 -8.99 -28.60 8.97
N LEU A 429 -8.89 -27.77 7.93
CA LEU A 429 -8.19 -26.49 8.03
C LEU A 429 -8.90 -25.44 8.90
N ARG A 430 -10.21 -25.58 9.09
CA ARG A 430 -11.03 -24.65 9.88
C ARG A 430 -11.34 -25.13 11.30
N SER A 431 -10.68 -26.18 11.75
CA SER A 431 -10.86 -26.75 13.10
C SER A 431 -10.63 -25.71 14.21
N GLU A 432 -9.58 -24.88 14.10
CA GLU A 432 -9.28 -23.84 15.11
C GLU A 432 -10.37 -22.76 15.17
N SER A 433 -10.99 -22.42 14.03
CA SER A 433 -12.09 -21.45 13.98
C SER A 433 -13.33 -21.97 14.70
N VAL A 434 -13.63 -23.27 14.56
CA VAL A 434 -14.75 -23.92 15.28
C VAL A 434 -14.45 -24.04 16.78
N ASP A 435 -13.23 -24.44 17.15
CA ASP A 435 -12.83 -24.50 18.56
C ASP A 435 -12.91 -23.14 19.25
N SER A 436 -12.55 -22.06 18.54
CA SER A 436 -12.67 -20.68 19.02
C SER A 436 -14.13 -20.26 19.19
N LEU A 437 -14.99 -20.58 18.21
CA LEU A 437 -16.44 -20.31 18.28
C LEU A 437 -17.08 -20.93 19.53
N ARG A 438 -16.66 -22.14 19.92
CA ARG A 438 -17.20 -22.82 21.12
C ARG A 438 -16.88 -22.12 22.43
N GLN A 439 -15.77 -21.38 22.46
CA GLN A 439 -15.34 -20.66 23.65
C GLN A 439 -16.01 -19.27 23.73
N GLU A 440 -16.61 -18.81 22.63
CA GLU A 440 -17.27 -17.52 22.55
C GLU A 440 -18.70 -17.58 23.08
N VAL A 441 -19.10 -16.58 23.89
CA VAL A 441 -20.40 -16.55 24.59
C VAL A 441 -21.33 -15.46 24.02
N SER A 442 -21.11 -15.04 22.78
CA SER A 442 -21.89 -13.99 22.12
C SER A 442 -23.21 -14.52 21.52
N SER A 443 -24.20 -13.66 21.33
CA SER A 443 -25.45 -14.00 20.62
C SER A 443 -25.18 -14.45 19.18
N ASP A 444 -24.21 -13.83 18.53
CA ASP A 444 -23.81 -14.14 17.17
C ASP A 444 -23.15 -15.52 17.10
N ALA A 445 -22.31 -15.86 18.09
CA ALA A 445 -21.74 -17.19 18.21
C ALA A 445 -22.83 -18.27 18.37
N ALA A 446 -23.88 -18.01 19.14
CA ALA A 446 -24.99 -18.96 19.31
C ALA A 446 -25.73 -19.24 17.98
N ALA A 447 -25.95 -18.22 17.15
CA ALA A 447 -26.55 -18.39 15.83
C ALA A 447 -25.67 -19.24 14.89
N ILE A 448 -24.35 -19.03 14.92
CA ILE A 448 -23.39 -19.81 14.12
C ILE A 448 -23.30 -21.26 14.63
N LEU A 449 -23.33 -21.47 15.95
CA LEU A 449 -23.35 -22.82 16.54
C LEU A 449 -24.59 -23.61 16.10
N GLU A 450 -25.73 -22.95 15.92
CA GLU A 450 -26.94 -23.61 15.42
C GLU A 450 -26.79 -24.04 13.95
N LEU A 451 -26.19 -23.19 13.11
CA LEU A 451 -25.83 -23.57 11.73
C LEU A 451 -24.83 -24.73 11.70
N LEU A 452 -23.87 -24.74 12.62
CA LEU A 452 -22.91 -25.84 12.75
C LEU A 452 -23.60 -27.16 13.12
N LYS A 453 -24.55 -27.16 14.07
CA LYS A 453 -25.33 -28.36 14.40
C LYS A 453 -26.14 -28.87 13.22
N GLN A 454 -26.78 -27.97 12.47
CA GLN A 454 -27.49 -28.35 11.26
C GLN A 454 -26.57 -29.03 10.26
N PHE A 455 -25.37 -28.47 10.05
CA PHE A 455 -24.37 -29.08 9.18
C PHE A 455 -23.88 -30.44 9.72
N GLN A 456 -23.64 -30.59 11.02
CA GLN A 456 -23.27 -31.87 11.65
C GLN A 456 -24.31 -32.95 11.38
N MET A 457 -25.59 -32.62 11.55
CA MET A 457 -26.69 -33.55 11.24
C MET A 457 -26.65 -33.99 9.78
N GLN A 458 -26.48 -33.05 8.84
CA GLN A 458 -26.36 -33.38 7.42
C GLN A 458 -25.14 -34.24 7.12
N LEU A 459 -23.98 -33.92 7.70
CA LEU A 459 -22.74 -34.67 7.51
C LEU A 459 -22.90 -36.13 7.95
N CYS A 460 -23.58 -36.37 9.07
CA CYS A 460 -23.79 -37.69 9.62
C CYS A 460 -24.96 -38.46 8.98
N SER A 461 -25.92 -37.78 8.32
CA SER A 461 -27.10 -38.44 7.74
C SER A 461 -27.09 -38.54 6.21
N GLU A 462 -26.44 -37.60 5.52
CA GLU A 462 -26.53 -37.48 4.06
C GLU A 462 -25.31 -38.05 3.31
N ILE A 463 -24.17 -38.23 3.99
CA ILE A 463 -22.94 -38.78 3.39
C ILE A 463 -22.75 -40.21 3.87
N ALA A 464 -22.51 -41.13 2.93
CA ALA A 464 -22.26 -42.54 3.25
C ALA A 464 -20.99 -42.69 4.10
N TYR A 465 -21.06 -43.53 5.13
CA TYR A 465 -19.94 -43.75 6.06
C TYR A 465 -18.72 -44.33 5.34
N GLU A 466 -18.97 -45.21 4.36
CA GLU A 466 -17.96 -45.89 3.55
C GLU A 466 -17.14 -44.89 2.72
N ASP A 467 -17.76 -43.81 2.25
CA ASP A 467 -17.04 -42.79 1.48
C ASP A 467 -16.04 -42.01 2.34
N PHE A 468 -16.32 -41.81 3.63
CA PHE A 468 -15.39 -41.16 4.55
C PHE A 468 -14.12 -42.00 4.79
N GLN A 469 -14.20 -43.33 4.68
CA GLN A 469 -13.06 -44.23 4.87
C GLN A 469 -12.04 -44.10 3.73
N VAL A 470 -12.52 -43.81 2.51
CA VAL A 470 -11.71 -43.85 1.27
C VAL A 470 -11.40 -42.45 0.73
N ALA A 471 -12.25 -41.46 1.02
CA ALA A 471 -12.14 -40.13 0.43
C ALA A 471 -10.95 -39.32 0.93
N ALA A 472 -10.47 -39.54 2.16
CA ALA A 472 -9.38 -38.77 2.76
C ALA A 472 -8.53 -39.62 3.73
N PRO A 473 -7.31 -39.17 4.09
CA PRO A 473 -6.50 -39.86 5.09
C PRO A 473 -7.22 -39.99 6.45
N VAL A 474 -7.16 -41.18 7.06
CA VAL A 474 -7.83 -41.50 8.34
C VAL A 474 -7.49 -40.50 9.46
N HIS A 475 -6.23 -40.04 9.52
CA HIS A 475 -5.81 -39.06 10.53
C HIS A 475 -6.40 -37.65 10.30
N TRP A 476 -6.82 -37.30 9.08
CA TRP A 476 -7.58 -36.08 8.81
C TRP A 476 -9.00 -36.25 9.30
N MET A 477 -9.63 -37.38 8.97
CA MET A 477 -10.97 -37.75 9.43
C MET A 477 -11.09 -37.72 10.95
N ALA A 478 -10.14 -38.35 11.66
CA ALA A 478 -10.10 -38.35 13.12
C ALA A 478 -10.12 -36.94 13.72
N ARG A 479 -9.40 -35.99 13.10
CA ARG A 479 -9.43 -34.58 13.52
C ARG A 479 -10.76 -33.92 13.21
N VAL A 480 -11.33 -34.16 12.03
CA VAL A 480 -12.66 -33.62 11.69
C VAL A 480 -13.71 -34.12 12.67
N TRP A 481 -13.75 -35.42 12.97
CA TRP A 481 -14.69 -35.97 13.94
C TRP A 481 -14.52 -35.38 15.34
N LYS A 482 -13.27 -35.17 15.78
CA LYS A 482 -12.98 -34.54 17.07
C LYS A 482 -13.41 -33.07 17.14
N HIS A 483 -13.05 -32.27 16.15
CA HIS A 483 -13.18 -30.81 16.21
C HIS A 483 -14.49 -30.28 15.62
N TRP A 484 -15.05 -30.96 14.63
CA TRP A 484 -16.28 -30.54 13.96
C TRP A 484 -17.52 -31.31 14.40
N VAL A 485 -17.39 -32.54 14.89
CA VAL A 485 -18.53 -33.37 15.33
C VAL A 485 -18.51 -33.60 16.85
N PHE A 486 -17.42 -33.21 17.52
CA PHE A 486 -17.27 -33.27 18.97
C PHE A 486 -17.32 -34.70 19.54
N LEU A 487 -16.88 -35.68 18.75
CA LEU A 487 -16.69 -37.04 19.24
C LEU A 487 -15.64 -37.07 20.35
N SER A 488 -15.85 -37.97 21.32
CA SER A 488 -14.88 -38.19 22.39
C SER A 488 -13.59 -38.81 21.84
N ASP A 489 -12.49 -38.73 22.59
CA ASP A 489 -11.24 -39.37 22.18
C ASP A 489 -11.40 -40.90 22.04
N GLU A 490 -12.31 -41.51 22.81
CA GLU A 490 -12.64 -42.94 22.72
C GLU A 490 -13.40 -43.26 21.43
N ASP A 491 -14.41 -42.45 21.07
CA ASP A 491 -15.18 -42.62 19.84
C ASP A 491 -14.31 -42.42 18.59
N VAL A 492 -13.43 -41.42 18.62
CA VAL A 492 -12.47 -41.16 17.54
C VAL A 492 -11.50 -42.33 17.39
N GLN A 493 -11.01 -42.90 18.51
CA GLN A 493 -10.13 -44.04 18.46
C GLN A 493 -10.84 -45.29 17.93
N SER A 494 -12.11 -45.51 18.31
CA SER A 494 -12.95 -46.58 17.76
C SER A 494 -13.12 -46.43 16.24
N PHE A 495 -13.44 -45.23 15.76
CA PHE A 495 -13.53 -44.93 14.32
C PHE A 495 -12.22 -45.25 13.59
N VAL A 496 -11.07 -44.84 14.15
CA VAL A 496 -9.76 -45.09 13.53
C VAL A 496 -9.48 -46.59 13.44
N SER A 497 -9.73 -47.34 14.50
CA SER A 497 -9.56 -48.80 14.53
C SER A 497 -10.46 -49.50 13.52
N GLU A 498 -11.75 -49.17 13.49
CA GLU A 498 -12.71 -49.74 12.54
C GLU A 498 -12.32 -49.41 11.08
N THR A 499 -11.89 -48.18 10.81
CA THR A 499 -11.45 -47.78 9.47
C THR A 499 -10.19 -48.53 9.04
N GLN A 500 -9.26 -48.78 9.96
CA GLN A 500 -8.05 -49.55 9.69
C GLN A 500 -8.32 -51.04 9.49
N GLU A 501 -9.28 -51.61 10.22
CA GLU A 501 -9.70 -53.01 10.07
C GLU A 501 -10.45 -53.24 8.74
N ASN A 502 -11.24 -52.25 8.30
CA ASN A 502 -12.01 -52.31 7.07
C ASN A 502 -11.22 -51.89 5.81
N ASP A 503 -10.02 -51.31 5.95
CA ASP A 503 -9.18 -50.96 4.79
C ASP A 503 -8.47 -52.20 4.24
N THR A 504 -9.19 -52.99 3.45
CA THR A 504 -8.68 -54.21 2.79
C THR A 504 -7.93 -53.93 1.49
N ASP A 505 -7.58 -52.67 1.22
CA ASP A 505 -6.85 -52.27 0.01
C ASP A 505 -5.51 -53.00 -0.09
N THR A 506 -5.21 -53.48 -1.30
CA THR A 506 -3.85 -53.88 -1.64
C THR A 506 -2.92 -52.66 -1.60
N GLU A 507 -1.61 -52.88 -1.39
CA GLU A 507 -0.62 -51.79 -1.39
C GLU A 507 -0.67 -50.94 -2.69
N GLN A 508 -1.03 -51.56 -3.82
CA GLN A 508 -1.18 -50.87 -5.11
C GLN A 508 -2.42 -49.97 -5.14
N GLU A 509 -3.55 -50.43 -4.57
CA GLU A 509 -4.79 -49.65 -4.47
C GLU A 509 -4.62 -48.46 -3.52
N PHE A 510 -3.99 -48.68 -2.36
CA PHE A 510 -3.64 -47.61 -1.44
C PHE A 510 -2.74 -46.56 -2.12
N LYS A 511 -1.69 -46.99 -2.84
CA LYS A 511 -0.82 -46.06 -3.61
C LYS A 511 -1.60 -45.29 -4.69
N LYS A 512 -2.58 -45.92 -5.34
CA LYS A 512 -3.45 -45.25 -6.33
C LYS A 512 -4.35 -44.22 -5.64
N ARG A 513 -4.90 -44.54 -4.48
CA ARG A 513 -5.73 -43.67 -3.64
C ARG A 513 -4.95 -42.44 -3.18
N VAL A 514 -3.73 -42.63 -2.66
CA VAL A 514 -2.84 -41.54 -2.25
C VAL A 514 -2.49 -40.61 -3.42
N LYS A 515 -2.17 -41.17 -4.60
CA LYS A 515 -1.91 -40.36 -5.80
C LYS A 515 -3.13 -39.53 -6.22
N MET A 516 -4.33 -40.08 -6.05
CA MET A 516 -5.59 -39.38 -6.33
C MET A 516 -5.81 -38.23 -5.35
N TRP A 517 -5.62 -38.44 -4.05
CA TRP A 517 -5.69 -37.37 -3.05
C TRP A 517 -4.69 -36.25 -3.36
N GLN A 518 -3.44 -36.59 -3.70
CA GLN A 518 -2.43 -35.63 -4.10
C GLN A 518 -2.82 -34.87 -5.38
N ALA A 519 -3.48 -35.52 -6.32
CA ALA A 519 -3.95 -34.89 -7.55
C ALA A 519 -5.07 -33.88 -7.27
N TRP A 520 -6.08 -34.24 -6.48
CA TRP A 520 -7.14 -33.30 -6.05
C TRP A 520 -6.57 -32.17 -5.23
N GLU A 521 -5.71 -32.50 -4.28
CA GLU A 521 -5.02 -31.55 -3.45
C GLU A 521 -4.22 -30.54 -4.30
N ALA A 522 -3.54 -30.98 -5.37
CA ALA A 522 -2.75 -30.11 -6.24
C ALA A 522 -3.58 -29.07 -7.01
N LEU A 523 -4.89 -29.31 -7.20
CA LEU A 523 -5.81 -28.40 -7.90
C LEU A 523 -6.34 -27.29 -6.97
N ILE A 524 -6.29 -27.51 -5.65
CA ILE A 524 -6.76 -26.54 -4.65
C ILE A 524 -5.89 -25.28 -4.64
N ALA A 525 -6.53 -24.12 -4.80
CA ALA A 525 -5.89 -22.81 -4.81
C ALA A 525 -5.54 -22.29 -3.40
N PHE A 526 -4.98 -21.07 -3.31
CA PHE A 526 -4.70 -20.36 -2.04
C PHE A 526 -3.71 -20.99 -1.05
N LYS A 527 -3.05 -22.09 -1.41
CA LYS A 527 -1.98 -22.64 -0.60
C LYS A 527 -0.78 -21.70 -0.48
N LEU A 528 -0.06 -21.77 0.64
CA LEU A 528 1.13 -20.96 0.87
C LEU A 528 2.19 -21.04 -0.27
N PRO A 529 2.45 -22.20 -0.91
CA PRO A 529 3.32 -22.28 -2.08
C PRO A 529 2.84 -21.47 -3.29
N SER A 530 1.53 -21.23 -3.45
CA SER A 530 0.95 -20.40 -4.52
C SER A 530 1.40 -18.94 -4.43
N PHE A 531 1.84 -18.49 -3.25
CA PHE A 531 2.37 -17.15 -3.01
C PHE A 531 3.91 -17.07 -3.12
N SER A 532 4.61 -18.19 -3.36
CA SER A 532 6.08 -18.22 -3.44
C SER A 532 6.65 -17.31 -4.52
N ARG A 533 5.91 -17.13 -5.62
CA ARG A 533 6.26 -16.24 -6.74
C ARG A 533 6.04 -14.75 -6.44
N PHE A 534 5.37 -14.43 -5.33
CA PHE A 534 4.97 -13.09 -4.92
C PHE A 534 5.42 -12.79 -3.49
N PRO A 535 6.74 -12.68 -3.21
CA PRO A 535 7.27 -12.55 -1.84
C PRO A 535 6.73 -11.34 -1.06
N GLN A 536 6.49 -10.19 -1.70
CA GLN A 536 5.95 -8.99 -1.06
C GLN A 536 4.48 -9.20 -0.72
N MET A 537 3.67 -9.65 -1.69
CA MET A 537 2.27 -9.94 -1.44
C MET A 537 2.11 -11.09 -0.43
N LYS A 538 2.96 -12.12 -0.47
CA LYS A 538 3.02 -13.18 0.54
C LYS A 538 3.21 -12.61 1.93
N THR A 539 4.11 -11.64 2.09
CA THR A 539 4.35 -10.99 3.39
C THR A 539 3.12 -10.23 3.86
N LEU A 540 2.43 -9.56 2.94
CA LEU A 540 1.18 -8.85 3.23
C LEU A 540 0.07 -9.81 3.67
N VAL A 541 -0.18 -10.89 2.92
CA VAL A 541 -1.34 -11.77 3.15
C VAL A 541 -1.10 -12.85 4.21
N LYS A 542 0.15 -13.18 4.54
CA LYS A 542 0.51 -14.29 5.45
C LYS A 542 -0.26 -14.31 6.78
N PRO A 543 -0.53 -13.17 7.46
CA PRO A 543 -1.29 -13.17 8.71
C PRO A 543 -2.72 -13.71 8.57
N HIS A 544 -3.27 -13.68 7.35
CA HIS A 544 -4.64 -14.09 7.04
C HIS A 544 -4.69 -15.41 6.25
N LEU A 545 -3.56 -16.11 6.13
CA LEU A 545 -3.48 -17.42 5.49
C LEU A 545 -3.37 -18.52 6.53
N ILE A 546 -4.28 -19.49 6.45
CA ILE A 546 -4.27 -20.69 7.27
C ILE A 546 -3.35 -21.71 6.61
N SER A 547 -2.36 -22.16 7.36
CA SER A 547 -1.52 -23.29 6.99
C SER A 547 -1.41 -24.24 8.17
N LEU A 548 -1.92 -25.45 8.03
CA LEU A 548 -1.53 -26.57 8.88
C LEU A 548 -0.31 -27.26 8.26
N PRO A 549 0.65 -27.73 9.07
CA PRO A 549 1.49 -28.83 8.65
C PRO A 549 0.56 -30.04 8.54
N LEU A 550 0.00 -30.26 7.35
CA LEU A 550 -0.45 -31.59 6.96
C LEU A 550 0.83 -32.43 7.05
N ALA A 551 0.94 -33.28 8.07
CA ALA A 551 2.14 -34.07 8.30
C ALA A 551 2.50 -34.79 6.99
N ASP A 552 3.78 -34.83 6.65
CA ASP A 552 4.24 -35.52 5.45
C ASP A 552 3.69 -36.96 5.47
N LEU A 553 2.97 -37.33 4.41
CA LEU A 553 2.45 -38.69 4.18
C LEU A 553 3.56 -39.76 4.13
N ASN A 554 4.83 -39.37 4.30
CA ASN A 554 6.00 -40.24 4.35
C ASN A 554 6.42 -40.65 5.77
N ASP A 555 5.82 -40.10 6.82
CA ASP A 555 6.07 -40.55 8.20
C ASP A 555 5.14 -41.73 8.54
N GLU A 556 5.48 -42.92 8.03
CA GLU A 556 4.81 -44.19 8.37
C GLU A 556 4.98 -44.62 9.86
N SER A 557 5.49 -43.75 10.72
CA SER A 557 5.75 -44.04 12.15
C SER A 557 5.09 -43.04 13.12
N GLY A 558 3.96 -42.44 12.73
CA GLY A 558 3.22 -41.47 13.54
C GLY A 558 2.29 -42.03 14.64
N PHE A 559 2.20 -43.36 14.83
CA PHE A 559 1.25 -43.99 15.77
C PHE A 559 1.81 -44.24 17.18
N PHE A 560 2.48 -43.24 17.75
CA PHE A 560 2.56 -43.15 19.20
C PHE A 560 2.06 -41.78 19.63
N VAL A 561 0.90 -41.77 20.28
CA VAL A 561 0.45 -40.68 21.16
C VAL A 561 1.49 -40.57 22.27
N ARG A 562 2.58 -39.87 21.99
CA ARG A 562 3.60 -39.59 22.99
C ARG A 562 2.99 -38.54 23.92
N GLY A 563 2.47 -39.00 25.06
CA GLY A 563 2.03 -38.18 26.18
C GLY A 563 3.10 -37.14 26.51
N ARG A 564 2.97 -35.96 25.92
CA ARG A 564 3.98 -34.92 26.02
C ARG A 564 3.67 -34.13 27.27
N LYS A 565 4.42 -34.42 28.34
CA LYS A 565 4.51 -33.60 29.56
C LYS A 565 4.48 -32.12 29.17
N ARG A 566 3.41 -31.43 29.60
CA ARG A 566 3.24 -29.98 29.57
C ARG A 566 4.52 -29.31 30.10
N ARG A 567 5.38 -28.83 29.21
CA ARG A 567 6.17 -27.64 29.51
C ARG A 567 5.29 -26.45 29.15
N ARG A 568 4.76 -25.80 30.19
CA ARG A 568 4.26 -24.42 30.11
C ARG A 568 5.42 -23.58 29.57
N THR A 569 5.41 -23.30 28.29
CA THR A 569 5.87 -22.01 27.79
C THR A 569 4.68 -21.09 27.90
N GLU A 570 4.72 -20.21 28.91
CA GLU A 570 3.91 -19.00 28.95
C GLU A 570 4.12 -18.25 27.63
N LYS A 571 3.21 -18.45 26.67
CA LYS A 571 2.90 -17.41 25.70
C LYS A 571 1.88 -16.53 26.38
N SER A 572 2.38 -15.39 26.87
CA SER A 572 1.62 -14.26 27.37
C SER A 572 0.36 -14.02 26.54
N SER A 573 -0.78 -14.25 27.19
CA SER A 573 -2.03 -13.47 27.12
C SER A 573 -2.26 -12.68 25.83
N THR A 574 -3.16 -13.22 25.01
CA THR A 574 -4.38 -12.55 24.55
C THR A 574 -4.61 -11.16 25.17
N THR A 575 -4.32 -10.10 24.42
CA THR A 575 -5.21 -8.93 24.45
C THR A 575 -6.33 -9.23 23.49
N ASP A 576 -7.48 -9.51 24.08
CA ASP A 576 -8.81 -9.50 23.48
C ASP A 576 -8.99 -8.15 22.78
N THR A 577 -8.81 -8.10 21.46
CA THR A 577 -9.03 -6.90 20.65
C THR A 577 -10.25 -7.12 19.79
N ASN A 578 -11.36 -6.56 20.27
CA ASN A 578 -12.58 -6.37 19.52
C ASN A 578 -12.27 -5.67 18.17
N PRO A 579 -12.63 -6.27 17.02
CA PRO A 579 -12.31 -5.72 15.70
C PRO A 579 -12.94 -4.34 15.44
N GLU A 580 -14.06 -4.00 16.07
CA GLU A 580 -14.65 -2.65 16.01
C GLU A 580 -13.86 -1.61 16.83
N GLN A 581 -13.09 -2.06 17.83
CA GLN A 581 -12.19 -1.20 18.59
C GLN A 581 -10.87 -0.97 17.83
N GLN A 582 -10.50 -1.90 16.94
CA GLN A 582 -9.33 -1.78 16.08
C GLN A 582 -9.60 -0.88 14.86
N GLU A 583 -10.81 -0.88 14.31
CA GLU A 583 -11.25 0.10 13.29
C GLU A 583 -11.27 1.54 13.85
N ARG A 584 -11.53 1.73 15.15
CA ARG A 584 -11.36 3.03 15.84
C ARG A 584 -9.91 3.33 16.28
N SER A 585 -8.96 2.41 16.14
CA SER A 585 -7.58 2.57 16.63
C SER A 585 -6.59 3.13 15.60
N PHE A 586 -7.04 3.33 14.36
CA PHE A 586 -6.25 4.00 13.31
C PHE A 586 -6.86 5.31 12.82
N ASP A 587 -7.94 5.78 13.45
CA ASP A 587 -8.38 7.15 13.31
C ASP A 587 -7.49 8.07 14.16
N VAL A 588 -6.63 8.81 13.46
CA VAL A 588 -6.12 10.13 13.88
C VAL A 588 -5.20 10.11 15.10
N LEU A 589 -3.89 10.19 14.84
CA LEU A 589 -2.85 10.56 15.81
C LEU A 589 -2.82 9.64 17.04
N LEU A 590 -1.99 8.58 17.01
CA LEU A 590 -1.45 8.02 18.24
C LEU A 590 -1.10 9.20 19.17
N LEU A 591 -1.65 9.21 20.39
CA LEU A 591 -1.44 10.28 21.38
C LEU A 591 0.04 10.68 21.34
N PRO A 592 0.38 11.97 21.36
CA PRO A 592 1.75 12.41 21.12
C PRO A 592 2.82 11.66 21.93
N ASP A 593 2.45 11.19 23.13
CA ASP A 593 3.31 10.43 24.04
C ASP A 593 3.53 8.97 23.59
N VAL A 594 2.53 8.35 22.95
CA VAL A 594 2.66 7.01 22.35
C VAL A 594 3.50 7.09 21.08
N MET A 595 3.27 8.10 20.24
CA MET A 595 4.13 8.37 19.08
C MET A 595 5.57 8.65 19.51
N GLU A 596 5.77 9.43 20.56
CA GLU A 596 7.09 9.70 21.11
C GLU A 596 7.76 8.41 21.59
N ARG A 597 7.02 7.51 22.25
CA ARG A 597 7.53 6.18 22.62
C ARG A 597 7.94 5.36 21.40
N VAL A 598 7.15 5.34 20.33
CA VAL A 598 7.53 4.66 19.07
C VAL A 598 8.77 5.29 18.44
N CYS A 599 8.83 6.63 18.40
CA CYS A 599 9.96 7.38 17.87
C CYS A 599 11.23 7.25 18.71
N SER A 600 11.13 6.92 20.01
CA SER A 600 12.28 6.67 20.89
C SER A 600 13.15 5.48 20.45
N PHE A 601 12.57 4.53 19.70
CA PHE A 601 13.29 3.40 19.10
C PHE A 601 14.00 3.76 17.78
N MET A 602 13.80 4.96 17.25
CA MET A 602 14.39 5.38 15.98
C MET A 602 15.81 5.93 16.17
N SER A 603 16.68 5.66 15.19
CA SER A 603 18.01 6.29 15.15
C SER A 603 17.90 7.78 14.78
N ALA A 604 18.89 8.59 15.16
CA ALA A 604 18.94 10.01 14.81
C ALA A 604 18.78 10.27 13.29
N LYS A 605 19.33 9.38 12.43
CA LYS A 605 19.17 9.46 10.98
C LYS A 605 17.73 9.27 10.53
N ARG A 606 16.97 8.39 11.19
CA ARG A 606 15.56 8.15 10.90
C ARG A 606 14.70 9.29 11.43
N LEU A 607 14.96 9.80 12.64
CA LEU A 607 14.29 11.00 13.16
C LEU A 607 14.46 12.22 12.25
N CYS A 608 15.68 12.48 11.75
CA CYS A 608 15.92 13.56 10.77
C CYS A 608 15.27 13.34 9.39
N ARG A 609 14.84 12.11 9.05
CA ARG A 609 14.06 11.87 7.82
C ARG A 609 12.57 12.00 8.09
N MET A 610 12.15 11.68 9.31
CA MET A 610 10.78 11.82 9.77
C MET A 610 10.32 13.29 9.74
N THR A 611 11.21 14.25 10.02
CA THR A 611 10.94 15.70 9.84
C THR A 611 10.48 16.08 8.43
N LEU A 612 10.81 15.28 7.42
CA LEU A 612 10.49 15.56 6.02
C LEU A 612 9.14 14.95 5.58
N VAL A 613 8.47 14.22 6.47
CA VAL A 613 7.25 13.48 6.15
C VAL A 613 6.01 14.37 6.23
N CYS A 614 5.81 15.05 7.36
CA CYS A 614 4.74 16.04 7.54
C CYS A 614 5.09 17.00 8.70
N ARG A 615 4.25 18.02 8.91
CA ARG A 615 4.47 19.05 9.96
C ARG A 615 4.41 18.47 11.37
N ASP A 616 3.45 17.59 11.66
CA ASP A 616 3.29 17.01 13.00
C ASP A 616 4.46 16.10 13.36
N PHE A 617 4.97 15.34 12.38
CA PHE A 617 6.19 14.56 12.56
C PHE A 617 7.44 15.42 12.67
N ALA A 618 7.49 16.59 12.03
CA ALA A 618 8.55 17.56 12.26
C ALA A 618 8.52 18.06 13.71
N GLU A 619 7.36 18.43 14.23
CA GLU A 619 7.20 18.87 15.62
C GLU A 619 7.55 17.76 16.62
N LEU A 620 7.00 16.55 16.44
CA LEU A 620 7.29 15.39 17.27
C LEU A 620 8.79 15.05 17.27
N SER A 621 9.41 15.04 16.10
CA SER A 621 10.85 14.76 15.97
C SER A 621 11.73 15.82 16.62
N HIS A 622 11.20 17.01 16.95
CA HIS A 622 11.93 18.06 17.66
C HIS A 622 11.82 17.96 19.18
N ARG A 623 11.00 17.04 19.72
CA ARG A 623 10.84 16.87 21.18
C ARG A 623 12.15 16.50 21.87
N ALA A 624 12.41 17.17 23.00
CA ALA A 624 13.63 17.08 23.78
C ALA A 624 13.95 15.66 24.29
N SER A 625 12.93 14.92 24.70
CA SER A 625 12.97 13.55 25.22
C SER A 625 13.60 12.54 24.26
N LEU A 626 13.28 12.63 22.96
CA LEU A 626 13.84 11.76 21.92
C LEU A 626 15.35 11.96 21.76
N TRP A 627 15.77 13.23 21.69
CA TRP A 627 17.17 13.58 21.51
C TRP A 627 18.00 13.37 22.78
N ARG A 628 17.40 13.54 23.97
CA ARG A 628 18.04 13.25 25.26
C ARG A 628 18.50 11.80 25.34
N GLN A 629 17.61 10.84 25.01
CA GLN A 629 17.97 9.42 25.01
C GLN A 629 19.07 9.09 23.99
N LEU A 630 18.98 9.67 22.79
CA LEU A 630 20.00 9.48 21.76
C LEU A 630 21.34 10.10 22.15
N TYR A 631 21.34 11.25 22.81
CA TYR A 631 22.55 11.92 23.29
C TYR A 631 23.32 11.06 24.29
N PHE A 632 22.62 10.48 25.27
CA PHE A 632 23.26 9.58 26.24
C PHE A 632 23.74 8.26 25.63
N ARG A 633 23.06 7.75 24.60
CA ARG A 633 23.44 6.50 23.90
C ARG A 633 24.61 6.65 22.91
N ILE A 634 25.05 7.87 22.60
CA ILE A 634 26.10 8.12 21.60
C ILE A 634 27.40 7.35 21.91
N GLU A 635 27.76 7.19 23.19
CA GLU A 635 29.04 6.60 23.62
C GLU A 635 28.94 5.11 23.96
N SER A 636 27.76 4.61 24.34
CA SER A 636 27.54 3.20 24.70
C SER A 636 27.55 2.22 23.52
N SER A 637 27.66 2.69 22.27
CA SER A 637 27.60 1.86 21.06
C SER A 637 28.96 1.33 20.58
N ILE A 638 30.02 1.50 21.39
CA ILE A 638 31.36 0.98 21.10
C ILE A 638 31.36 -0.53 21.40
N GLY A 639 31.61 -1.32 20.37
CA GLY A 639 31.45 -2.77 20.37
C GLY A 639 32.21 -3.50 21.49
N LYS A 640 31.62 -4.59 21.97
CA LYS A 640 32.10 -5.53 23.01
C LYS A 640 33.44 -6.24 22.73
N LYS A 641 34.35 -5.67 21.93
CA LYS A 641 35.68 -6.26 21.73
C LYS A 641 36.74 -5.17 21.91
N GLN A 642 37.46 -5.29 23.03
CA GLN A 642 38.72 -4.62 23.38
C GLN A 642 38.65 -3.11 23.65
N SER A 643 38.31 -2.73 24.89
CA SER A 643 38.93 -1.59 25.58
C SER A 643 38.73 -1.74 27.09
N THR A 644 39.80 -1.72 27.85
CA THR A 644 39.88 -1.99 29.31
C THR A 644 39.49 -0.80 30.19
N VAL A 645 38.80 0.21 29.67
CA VAL A 645 38.24 1.29 30.49
C VAL A 645 36.79 1.56 30.06
N PRO A 646 35.79 1.34 30.93
CA PRO A 646 34.42 1.72 30.63
C PRO A 646 34.33 3.26 30.58
N SER A 647 34.07 3.82 29.40
CA SER A 647 33.71 5.23 29.28
C SER A 647 32.40 5.44 30.04
N SER A 648 32.45 6.19 31.14
CA SER A 648 31.27 6.56 31.92
C SER A 648 30.25 7.26 31.00
N PRO A 649 28.95 6.93 31.12
CA PRO A 649 27.93 7.61 30.33
C PRO A 649 27.96 9.10 30.68
N VAL A 650 27.86 9.96 29.67
CA VAL A 650 27.74 11.40 29.86
C VAL A 650 26.49 11.66 30.68
N GLU A 651 26.62 12.15 31.90
CA GLU A 651 25.49 12.55 32.74
C GLU A 651 25.27 14.05 32.64
N CYS A 652 24.00 14.47 32.54
CA CYS A 652 23.69 15.88 32.66
C CYS A 652 23.69 16.27 34.13
N ARG A 653 24.58 17.17 34.53
CA ARG A 653 24.73 17.64 35.90
C ARG A 653 23.99 18.96 36.20
N HIS A 654 23.24 19.47 35.24
CA HIS A 654 22.35 20.61 35.48
C HIS A 654 21.10 20.13 36.23
N GLY A 655 20.54 20.97 37.11
CA GLY A 655 19.30 20.62 37.82
C GLY A 655 18.11 20.40 36.89
N ASP A 656 17.10 19.67 37.36
CA ASP A 656 15.91 19.27 36.58
C ASP A 656 15.15 20.44 35.92
N SER A 657 15.32 21.65 36.46
CA SER A 657 14.70 22.89 35.92
C SER A 657 15.45 23.50 34.73
N TYR A 658 16.60 22.97 34.32
CA TYR A 658 17.40 23.50 33.23
C TYR A 658 17.02 22.87 31.88
N LYS A 659 16.56 23.70 30.93
CA LYS A 659 16.10 23.24 29.61
C LYS A 659 17.26 23.19 28.60
N HIS A 660 17.61 21.99 28.14
CA HIS A 660 18.63 21.78 27.11
C HIS A 660 18.05 21.72 25.70
N ASN A 661 18.81 22.21 24.71
CA ASN A 661 18.60 21.90 23.30
C ASN A 661 19.36 20.60 22.93
N TRP A 662 18.80 19.46 23.34
CA TRP A 662 19.41 18.14 23.14
C TRP A 662 19.73 17.81 21.69
N ARG A 663 18.93 18.28 20.74
CA ARG A 663 19.15 18.04 19.31
C ARG A 663 20.43 18.71 18.82
N GLN A 664 20.62 19.98 19.17
CA GLN A 664 21.82 20.71 18.80
C GLN A 664 23.05 20.09 19.46
N MET A 665 22.98 19.79 20.77
CA MET A 665 24.06 19.13 21.51
C MET A 665 24.44 17.78 20.87
N TYR A 666 23.45 16.98 20.45
CA TYR A 666 23.67 15.72 19.72
C TYR A 666 24.42 15.94 18.41
N GLN A 667 24.01 16.93 17.60
CA GLN A 667 24.61 17.20 16.30
C GLN A 667 26.07 17.64 16.41
N GLU A 668 26.35 18.53 17.36
CA GLU A 668 27.71 19.01 17.63
C GLU A 668 28.60 17.86 18.10
N ARG A 669 28.15 17.08 19.10
CA ARG A 669 28.90 15.92 19.63
C ARG A 669 29.14 14.86 18.56
N TRP A 670 28.13 14.54 17.75
CA TRP A 670 28.25 13.58 16.64
C TRP A 670 29.28 14.01 15.58
N THR A 671 29.38 15.32 15.33
CA THR A 671 30.36 15.86 14.38
C THR A 671 31.78 15.73 14.92
N VAL A 672 31.97 16.00 16.21
CA VAL A 672 33.27 15.82 16.87
C VAL A 672 33.66 14.35 16.94
N LEU A 673 32.74 13.45 17.30
CA LEU A 673 33.01 12.00 17.33
C LEU A 673 33.43 11.45 15.97
N ARG A 674 32.85 11.93 14.87
CA ARG A 674 33.32 11.54 13.53
C ARG A 674 34.75 11.98 13.26
N ARG A 675 35.18 13.14 13.78
CA ARG A 675 36.57 13.62 13.70
C ARG A 675 37.48 12.79 14.60
N LEU A 676 37.06 12.51 15.83
CA LEU A 676 37.78 11.65 16.79
C LEU A 676 38.06 10.27 16.19
N ARG A 677 37.05 9.60 15.62
CA ARG A 677 37.21 8.28 14.98
C ARG A 677 38.17 8.28 13.79
N ARG A 678 38.40 9.43 13.15
CA ARG A 678 39.41 9.57 12.08
C ARG A 678 40.80 9.77 12.68
N MET A 679 40.92 10.54 13.76
CA MET A 679 42.18 10.73 14.48
C MET A 679 42.65 9.45 15.14
N GLN A 680 41.79 8.75 15.89
CA GLN A 680 42.12 7.46 16.52
C GLN A 680 42.61 6.42 15.50
N ARG A 681 41.96 6.33 14.33
CA ARG A 681 42.43 5.46 13.24
C ARG A 681 43.83 5.81 12.75
N ARG A 682 44.10 7.10 12.52
CA ARG A 682 45.43 7.58 12.12
C ARG A 682 46.49 7.30 13.19
N THR A 683 46.15 7.43 14.48
CA THR A 683 47.08 7.13 15.58
C THR A 683 47.38 5.64 15.68
N ILE A 684 46.38 4.77 15.47
CA ILE A 684 46.56 3.30 15.44
C ILE A 684 47.39 2.90 14.22
N GLU A 685 47.09 3.45 13.05
CA GLU A 685 47.84 3.21 11.81
C GLU A 685 49.30 3.69 11.94
N ALA A 686 49.54 4.87 12.55
CA ALA A 686 50.88 5.39 12.81
C ALA A 686 51.68 4.50 13.77
N GLY A 687 51.06 4.02 14.86
CA GLY A 687 51.71 3.11 15.82
C GLY A 687 52.00 1.70 15.26
N GLN A 688 51.33 1.28 14.20
CA GLN A 688 51.63 0.04 13.48
C GLN A 688 52.72 0.21 12.42
N SER A 689 52.96 1.44 11.95
CA SER A 689 53.95 1.76 10.92
C SER A 689 55.36 2.06 11.45
N SER A 690 55.51 2.38 12.74
CA SER A 690 56.81 2.48 13.41
C SER A 690 57.28 1.07 13.80
N GLY A 691 57.88 0.36 12.83
CA GLY A 691 58.41 -0.99 13.00
C GLY A 691 59.64 -1.05 13.92
N GLU A 692 59.47 -0.81 15.22
CA GLU A 692 60.44 -1.19 16.24
C GLU A 692 59.88 -2.36 17.07
N ALA A 693 60.48 -3.53 16.87
CA ALA A 693 60.27 -4.71 17.70
C ALA A 693 60.89 -4.45 19.08
N PHE A 694 60.09 -3.99 20.05
CA PHE A 694 60.49 -3.95 21.45
C PHE A 694 59.61 -4.85 22.32
N SER A 695 60.27 -5.91 22.78
CA SER A 695 60.33 -6.45 24.14
C SER A 695 59.26 -6.01 25.15
N SER A 696 58.68 -7.02 25.79
CA SER A 696 57.40 -7.05 26.49
C SER A 696 57.33 -6.39 27.87
N ASN A 697 58.13 -5.38 28.25
CA ASN A 697 58.15 -4.93 29.65
C ASN A 697 58.14 -3.42 29.96
N ASN A 698 57.93 -2.51 28.99
CA ASN A 698 57.59 -1.11 29.31
C ASN A 698 56.56 -0.58 28.31
N ARG A 699 55.27 -0.92 28.52
CA ARG A 699 54.16 -0.29 27.79
C ARG A 699 54.02 1.15 28.26
N ILE A 700 54.69 2.07 27.58
CA ILE A 700 54.27 3.48 27.59
C ILE A 700 52.85 3.47 27.02
N THR A 701 51.86 3.74 27.87
CA THR A 701 50.44 3.77 27.51
C THR A 701 50.22 4.96 26.57
N THR A 702 50.34 4.74 25.27
CA THR A 702 50.02 5.76 24.26
C THR A 702 48.60 6.23 24.48
N PHE A 703 48.45 7.48 24.92
CA PHE A 703 47.16 8.07 25.21
C PHE A 703 46.29 8.03 23.95
N VAL A 704 45.16 7.33 24.02
CA VAL A 704 44.20 7.28 22.92
C VAL A 704 43.39 8.58 22.97
N PRO A 705 43.39 9.40 21.90
CA PRO A 705 42.60 10.62 21.89
C PRO A 705 41.16 10.33 22.27
N GLN A 706 40.60 11.10 23.18
CA GLN A 706 39.26 10.90 23.71
C GLN A 706 38.52 12.22 23.89
N MET A 707 37.21 12.13 24.10
CA MET A 707 36.38 13.29 24.44
C MET A 707 36.15 13.32 25.94
N CYS A 708 35.95 14.52 26.49
CA CYS A 708 35.61 14.67 27.90
C CYS A 708 34.27 13.99 28.22
N THR A 709 34.30 13.13 29.23
CA THR A 709 33.14 12.41 29.78
C THR A 709 32.48 13.16 30.95
N TYR A 710 33.19 14.11 31.58
CA TYR A 710 32.75 14.78 32.81
C TYR A 710 31.62 15.81 32.62
N CYS A 711 31.75 16.71 31.64
CA CYS A 711 30.79 17.80 31.41
C CYS A 711 30.00 17.67 30.10
N GLY A 712 30.28 16.62 29.31
CA GLY A 712 29.71 16.47 27.99
C GLY A 712 30.17 17.53 26.98
N CYS A 713 31.35 18.15 27.14
CA CYS A 713 31.87 19.08 26.16
C CYS A 713 32.31 18.38 24.86
N ASN A 714 32.45 19.19 23.81
CA ASN A 714 32.87 18.75 22.48
C ASN A 714 34.40 18.86 22.29
N GLN A 715 35.18 18.98 23.37
CA GLN A 715 36.64 19.07 23.31
C GLN A 715 37.25 17.68 23.11
N VAL A 716 38.21 17.59 22.19
CA VAL A 716 39.00 16.38 21.94
C VAL A 716 40.34 16.54 22.63
N LEU A 717 40.61 15.65 23.58
CA LEU A 717 41.85 15.56 24.34
C LEU A 717 42.77 14.61 23.58
N LYS A 718 43.97 15.07 23.23
CA LYS A 718 44.95 14.32 22.44
C LYS A 718 46.07 13.74 23.30
N PHE A 719 46.31 14.31 24.48
CA PHE A 719 47.38 13.91 25.40
C PHE A 719 46.86 13.81 26.84
N ALA A 720 47.55 13.03 27.67
CA ALA A 720 47.20 12.89 29.10
C ALA A 720 47.27 14.23 29.85
N SER A 721 48.29 15.05 29.58
CA SER A 721 48.42 16.39 30.17
C SER A 721 47.27 17.34 29.80
N GLU A 722 46.68 17.19 28.60
CA GLU A 722 45.48 17.95 28.23
C GLU A 722 44.26 17.48 29.02
N GLN A 723 44.17 16.19 29.33
CA GLN A 723 43.10 15.66 30.17
C GLN A 723 43.21 16.17 31.61
N ASP A 724 44.40 16.10 32.21
CA ASP A 724 44.60 16.57 33.59
C ASP A 724 44.28 18.07 33.73
N LEU A 725 44.76 18.89 32.78
CA LEU A 725 44.45 20.32 32.74
C LEU A 725 42.94 20.57 32.55
N HIS A 726 42.27 19.73 31.76
CA HIS A 726 40.84 19.85 31.51
C HIS A 726 40.00 19.45 32.74
N ASP A 727 40.40 18.39 33.43
CA ASP A 727 39.75 17.91 34.65
C ASP A 727 39.94 18.92 35.80
N ASP A 728 41.08 19.61 35.87
CA ASP A 728 41.31 20.69 36.84
C ASP A 728 40.48 21.95 36.52
N GLN A 729 40.25 22.27 35.25
CA GLN A 729 39.31 23.32 34.86
C GLN A 729 37.88 22.99 35.29
N HIS A 730 37.49 21.71 35.19
CA HIS A 730 36.20 21.25 35.68
C HIS A 730 36.05 21.42 37.18
N LYS A 731 37.05 21.03 37.97
CA LYS A 731 37.02 21.25 39.43
C LYS A 731 36.88 22.73 39.79
N ARG A 732 37.51 23.63 39.02
CA ARG A 732 37.47 25.09 39.26
C ARG A 732 36.14 25.74 38.89
N PHE A 733 35.46 25.27 37.84
CA PHE A 733 34.25 25.91 37.30
C PHE A 733 33.03 24.99 37.40
N THR A 734 32.84 24.33 38.54
CA THR A 734 31.62 23.58 38.87
C THR A 734 30.69 24.43 39.73
N CYS A 735 29.41 24.44 39.37
CA CYS A 735 28.38 25.14 40.15
C CYS A 735 28.27 24.50 41.54
N MET A 736 28.27 25.35 42.57
CA MET A 736 28.23 24.93 43.98
C MET A 736 26.79 24.88 44.52
N GLU A 737 25.77 25.17 43.71
CA GLU A 737 24.39 25.07 44.15
C GLU A 737 23.97 23.61 44.34
N PHE A 738 23.29 23.31 45.45
CA PHE A 738 22.89 21.95 45.79
C PHE A 738 22.02 21.28 44.72
N SER A 739 21.19 22.07 44.01
CA SER A 739 20.35 21.60 42.91
C SER A 739 21.02 21.60 41.53
N CYS A 740 22.27 22.06 41.40
CA CYS A 740 22.97 22.17 40.12
C CYS A 740 24.47 21.90 40.27
N GLN A 741 24.94 20.79 39.68
CA GLN A 741 26.36 20.40 39.68
C GLN A 741 27.00 20.61 38.30
N ALA A 742 26.47 21.56 37.51
CA ALA A 742 26.95 21.82 36.17
C ALA A 742 28.41 22.28 36.17
N SER A 743 29.23 21.71 35.29
CA SER A 743 30.65 22.04 35.18
C SER A 743 30.99 22.62 33.82
N PHE A 744 31.84 23.64 33.80
CA PHE A 744 32.19 24.42 32.62
C PHE A 744 33.71 24.45 32.41
N ILE A 745 34.14 24.83 31.21
CA ILE A 745 35.56 24.87 30.82
C ILE A 745 36.07 26.32 30.75
N GLY A 746 35.17 27.30 30.84
CA GLY A 746 35.50 28.71 30.72
C GLY A 746 34.73 29.58 31.70
N LEU A 747 35.45 30.51 32.32
CA LEU A 747 34.94 31.47 33.29
C LEU A 747 33.72 32.25 32.78
N HIS A 748 33.67 32.60 31.49
CA HIS A 748 32.54 33.31 30.90
C HIS A 748 31.23 32.49 30.97
N LYS A 749 31.27 31.21 30.60
CA LYS A 749 30.07 30.34 30.62
C LYS A 749 29.64 30.04 32.06
N PHE A 750 30.60 29.86 32.96
CA PHE A 750 30.35 29.71 34.39
C PHE A 750 29.66 30.97 34.98
N ASN A 751 30.20 32.15 34.71
CA ASN A 751 29.61 33.41 35.19
C ASN A 751 28.23 33.68 34.60
N GLN A 752 28.00 33.31 33.33
CA GLN A 752 26.68 33.39 32.71
C GLN A 752 25.68 32.46 33.41
N HIS A 753 26.08 31.22 33.68
CA HIS A 753 25.26 30.25 34.41
C HIS A 753 24.92 30.73 35.85
N MET A 754 25.89 31.27 36.58
CA MET A 754 25.66 31.80 37.93
C MET A 754 24.71 33.01 37.94
N LYS A 755 24.69 33.84 36.89
CA LYS A 755 23.71 34.92 36.74
C LYS A 755 22.28 34.40 36.58
N GLU A 756 22.08 33.29 35.87
CA GLU A 756 20.76 32.69 35.67
C GLU A 756 20.18 32.15 36.99
N HIS A 757 21.03 31.60 37.85
CA HIS A 757 20.67 31.18 39.20
C HIS A 757 20.24 32.37 40.09
N ALA A 758 20.99 33.47 40.07
CA ALA A 758 20.63 34.70 40.78
C ALA A 758 19.26 35.26 40.34
N THR A 759 18.95 35.21 39.04
CA THR A 759 17.64 35.65 38.52
C THR A 759 16.48 34.74 38.94
N LYS A 760 16.69 33.42 39.08
CA LYS A 760 15.64 32.47 39.52
C LYS A 760 15.36 32.55 41.02
N SER A 761 16.37 32.76 41.85
CA SER A 761 16.20 32.93 43.31
C SER A 761 15.38 34.17 43.65
N THR A 762 15.51 35.24 42.86
CA THR A 762 14.73 36.49 43.03
C THR A 762 13.23 36.33 42.65
N VAL A 763 12.90 35.39 41.76
CA VAL A 763 11.51 35.16 41.28
C VAL A 763 10.72 34.23 42.20
N GLN A 764 11.36 33.28 42.89
CA GLN A 764 10.68 32.41 43.87
C GLN A 764 10.17 33.14 45.11
N SER A 765 10.61 34.38 45.38
CA SER A 765 10.06 35.24 46.43
C SER A 765 8.82 36.03 46.02
N ARG A 766 8.34 35.99 44.76
CA ARG A 766 7.31 36.92 44.28
C ARG A 766 6.37 36.46 43.16
N THR A 767 6.05 35.17 43.04
CA THR A 767 5.02 34.69 42.10
C THR A 767 3.77 34.17 42.82
N THR A 768 2.92 35.09 43.26
CA THR A 768 1.49 34.80 43.51
C THR A 768 0.83 34.41 42.18
N CYS A 769 0.43 33.15 42.06
CA CYS A 769 -0.20 32.59 40.87
C CYS A 769 -1.54 33.33 40.60
N ARG A 770 -1.65 34.05 39.47
CA ARG A 770 -2.88 34.75 39.07
C ARG A 770 -3.82 33.78 38.38
N LEU A 771 -5.07 33.71 38.83
CA LEU A 771 -6.13 32.86 38.28
C LEU A 771 -6.83 33.61 37.13
N VAL A 772 -6.95 32.98 35.96
CA VAL A 772 -7.57 33.59 34.77
C VAL A 772 -9.02 33.12 34.64
N CYS A 773 -9.95 34.06 34.53
CA CYS A 773 -11.39 33.80 34.44
C CYS A 773 -11.79 33.43 33.01
N GLY A 774 -11.64 32.16 32.63
CA GLY A 774 -11.93 31.66 31.28
C GLY A 774 -13.41 31.60 30.86
N TYR A 775 -14.33 32.28 31.56
CA TYR A 775 -15.76 32.28 31.26
C TYR A 775 -16.10 33.20 30.06
N ASN A 776 -16.80 32.69 29.04
CA ASN A 776 -17.15 33.38 27.78
C ASN A 776 -16.01 34.18 27.11
N GLY A 777 -14.78 33.66 27.16
CA GLY A 777 -13.62 34.31 26.54
C GLY A 777 -13.04 35.50 27.32
N CYS A 778 -13.46 35.70 28.57
CA CYS A 778 -12.91 36.74 29.45
C CYS A 778 -11.40 36.50 29.72
N LYS A 779 -10.59 37.57 29.65
CA LYS A 779 -9.13 37.54 29.86
C LYS A 779 -8.68 38.17 31.19
N LYS A 780 -9.62 38.48 32.08
CA LYS A 780 -9.29 39.11 33.37
C LYS A 780 -8.58 38.10 34.28
N SER A 781 -7.54 38.57 34.98
CA SER A 781 -6.75 37.76 35.91
C SER A 781 -6.89 38.30 37.32
N TYR A 782 -7.08 37.39 38.28
CA TYR A 782 -7.39 37.71 39.67
C TYR A 782 -6.27 37.22 40.59
N LEU A 783 -5.98 38.02 41.62
CA LEU A 783 -4.92 37.77 42.60
C LEU A 783 -5.37 36.83 43.74
N SER A 784 -6.66 36.52 43.84
CA SER A 784 -7.19 35.55 44.82
C SER A 784 -8.41 34.83 44.29
N ALA A 785 -8.64 33.60 44.78
CA ALA A 785 -9.77 32.76 44.40
C ALA A 785 -11.12 33.39 44.79
N LYS A 786 -11.18 34.15 45.89
CA LYS A 786 -12.40 34.84 46.33
C LYS A 786 -12.89 35.87 45.30
N ARG A 787 -11.98 36.73 44.80
CA ARG A 787 -12.31 37.71 43.74
C ARG A 787 -12.60 37.06 42.39
N HIS A 788 -12.02 35.89 42.11
CA HIS A 788 -12.36 35.13 40.91
C HIS A 788 -13.80 34.60 40.99
N TYR A 789 -14.20 34.05 42.14
CA TYR A 789 -15.56 33.56 42.36
C TYR A 789 -16.60 34.69 42.33
N ASP A 790 -16.33 35.81 43.00
CA ASP A 790 -17.22 36.99 43.00
C ASP A 790 -17.40 37.56 41.58
N GLY A 791 -16.31 37.56 40.78
CA GLY A 791 -16.34 38.04 39.39
C GLY A 791 -17.09 37.12 38.42
N VAL A 792 -17.06 35.80 38.65
CA VAL A 792 -17.84 34.83 37.86
C VAL A 792 -19.33 34.89 38.26
N GLN A 793 -19.63 35.02 39.56
CA GLN A 793 -21.01 35.14 40.05
C GLN A 793 -21.72 36.41 39.56
N LEU A 794 -21.01 37.54 39.47
CA LEU A 794 -21.57 38.78 38.91
C LEU A 794 -21.91 38.64 37.42
N MET A 795 -21.13 37.86 36.66
CA MET A 795 -21.41 37.65 35.22
C MET A 795 -22.55 36.67 35.00
N THR A 796 -22.74 35.67 35.87
CA THR A 796 -23.90 34.76 35.80
C THR A 796 -25.21 35.37 36.30
N SER A 797 -25.16 36.43 37.13
CA SER A 797 -26.37 37.11 37.61
C SER A 797 -26.90 38.16 36.61
N ILE A 798 -26.03 38.73 35.77
CA ILE A 798 -26.44 39.67 34.70
C ILE A 798 -27.18 38.93 33.56
N ASP A 799 -26.88 37.65 33.32
CA ASP A 799 -27.55 36.83 32.28
C ASP A 799 -28.94 36.30 32.70
N VAL A 800 -29.36 36.44 33.97
CA VAL A 800 -30.66 35.94 34.45
C VAL A 800 -31.74 37.03 34.51
N ASP A 801 -31.36 38.32 34.56
CA ASP A 801 -32.31 39.46 34.59
C ASP A 801 -32.40 40.24 33.25
N GLY A 802 -31.82 39.71 32.17
CA GLY A 802 -31.88 40.29 30.83
C GLY A 802 -32.98 39.70 29.94
N ARG A 803 -34.23 40.08 30.19
CA ARG A 803 -35.22 40.28 29.13
C ARG A 803 -35.10 41.69 28.56
#